data_AF-A0A8T5NXN5-F1
#
_entry.id   AF-A0A8T5NXN5-F1
#
_cell.length_a   1.000
_cell.length_b   1.000
_cell.length_c   1.000
_cell.angle_alpha   90.00
_cell.angle_beta   90.00
_cell.angle_gamma   90.00
#
_symmetry.space_group_name_H-M   'P 1'
#
loop_
_entity.id
_entity.type
_entity.pdbx_description
1 polymer ?
#
loop_
_entity_poly.entity_id
_entity_poly.type
_entity_poly.pdbx_seq_one_letter_code
_entity_poly.pdbx_strand_id
1 'polypeptide(L)'
;MPDIYNISVYDALNNDSLIISTNWSEKYVISSGNIPYFYLFKIDKSKFLKNENNQVSVKIKFDLWLYTNEEGSINITISDKDIPRINNWFYGDTHVHSNYTDNPYEYGAPVYATSEAANAIGLNWVTITDHSFDQTNLSTNWNDYLRECNADKRCLPAEEVSCDWGAFGYYSHYLYYNASIFMDGAEVYWGDTKTCLENINRINTVGFGYVAHPEHNDRLRVEWKNYSLPFTGLEVWNSIGEPWETERDAALEKWVEQILLGRKIFIEAGSDAHGDFNSALGKVRTACFASNFTKDNIFTALKSGNCMMTDGPIVIFTANSHIIGESFNVSEGDTILLNISWNSTNEFGNVTEIVLIRGEINGSEINETILSPNNLSGNFILTSTPNNTYYRIEARSIDSEGIVRRAYTNPIWAYAEPVPEVEKIPMDEAELALVARFENKYDYSLKNLFFDGEPTATCDITSLRENLNLNNLWQSVKCEKMILDNKRLMWAGFNNTETNKKQIILQIDNILQYTNATQNTLQDSWKSKYAGTGSTRGNYINTNWIAEKNGTIFEINEITNSNDCSGWGGCPRYFGTYLIHGFRKYGENTTVYYSYWGPDRISFRDIHDVYLKFDNKIIYPITNGYILNTKGIFQKKTYNYNPSSFGFGADGGYGFSDSTGC
;
A
#
# COMPACT_ATOMS: atom_id res chain seq x y z
N MET A 1 23.81 -19.48 41.41
CA MET A 1 24.40 -18.46 40.52
C MET A 1 25.30 -17.58 41.36
N PRO A 2 26.43 -17.09 40.86
CA PRO A 2 27.33 -16.28 41.67
C PRO A 2 26.65 -14.94 42.00
N ASP A 3 26.67 -14.55 43.27
CA ASP A 3 26.19 -13.23 43.68
C ASP A 3 27.12 -12.14 43.12
N ILE A 4 26.54 -11.03 42.66
CA ILE A 4 27.30 -9.87 42.17
C ILE A 4 27.51 -8.90 43.33
N TYR A 5 28.77 -8.58 43.61
CA TYR A 5 29.14 -7.54 44.58
C TYR A 5 29.12 -6.17 43.93
N ASN A 6 29.89 -6.01 42.85
CA ASN A 6 29.93 -4.76 42.09
C ASN A 6 30.08 -5.04 40.59
N ILE A 7 29.60 -4.10 39.78
CA ILE A 7 29.85 -4.00 38.35
C ILE A 7 30.59 -2.68 38.15
N SER A 8 31.78 -2.73 37.56
CA SER A 8 32.62 -1.57 37.32
C SER A 8 32.90 -1.41 35.82
N VAL A 9 32.78 -0.18 35.33
CA VAL A 9 33.08 0.19 33.94
C VAL A 9 34.37 0.99 33.92
N TYR A 10 35.27 0.63 33.01
CA TYR A 10 36.59 1.21 32.86
C TYR A 10 36.79 1.75 31.44
N ASP A 11 37.65 2.74 31.34
CA ASP A 11 38.19 3.24 30.08
C ASP A 11 39.52 2.55 29.76
N ALA A 12 39.49 1.66 28.78
CA ALA A 12 40.65 0.88 28.37
C ALA A 12 41.69 1.71 27.59
N LEU A 13 41.33 2.88 27.05
CA LEU A 13 42.31 3.79 26.43
C LEU A 13 43.10 4.58 27.48
N ASN A 14 42.58 4.70 28.70
CA ASN A 14 43.20 5.45 29.78
C ASN A 14 43.71 4.53 30.90
N ASN A 15 44.51 3.51 30.53
CA ASN A 15 45.12 2.54 31.46
C ASN A 15 44.11 1.89 32.42
N ASP A 16 42.96 1.46 31.89
CA ASP A 16 41.84 0.89 32.68
C ASP A 16 41.42 1.82 33.84
N SER A 17 41.28 3.12 33.58
CA SER A 17 40.78 4.07 34.59
C SER A 17 39.30 3.83 34.88
N LEU A 18 38.91 3.85 36.16
CA LEU A 18 37.53 3.62 36.58
C LEU A 18 36.61 4.79 36.17
N ILE A 19 35.53 4.48 35.46
CA ILE A 19 34.54 5.46 34.97
C ILE A 19 33.33 5.53 35.90
N ILE A 20 32.78 4.38 36.25
CA ILE A 20 31.64 4.22 37.15
C ILE A 20 31.64 2.81 37.74
N SER A 21 31.09 2.65 38.95
CA SER A 21 30.85 1.35 39.55
C SER A 21 29.51 1.36 40.26
N THR A 22 28.84 0.22 40.33
CA THR A 22 27.75 0.03 41.29
C THR A 22 28.36 0.07 42.69
N ASN A 23 27.79 0.85 43.60
CA ASN A 23 28.21 0.87 45.02
C ASN A 23 27.09 0.27 45.88
N TRP A 24 26.79 -1.01 45.68
CA TRP A 24 25.71 -1.66 46.41
C TRP A 24 26.14 -1.93 47.86
N SER A 25 25.26 -1.58 48.81
CA SER A 25 25.51 -1.83 50.24
C SER A 25 25.44 -3.31 50.61
N GLU A 26 24.75 -4.11 49.78
CA GLU A 26 24.60 -5.56 49.92
C GLU A 26 24.83 -6.23 48.56
N LYS A 27 25.22 -7.49 48.58
CA LYS A 27 25.39 -8.29 47.35
C LYS A 27 24.06 -8.41 46.61
N TYR A 28 24.09 -8.30 45.28
CA TYR A 28 22.93 -8.54 44.44
C TYR A 28 22.82 -10.04 44.13
N VAL A 29 21.72 -10.64 44.57
CA VAL A 29 21.44 -12.07 44.37
C VAL A 29 20.68 -12.25 43.06
N ILE A 30 21.33 -12.86 42.06
CA ILE A 30 20.68 -13.25 40.81
C ILE A 30 19.93 -14.57 41.04
N SER A 31 18.61 -14.53 41.01
CA SER A 31 17.77 -15.72 40.90
C SER A 31 17.66 -16.18 39.44
N SER A 32 17.34 -17.45 39.21
CA SER A 32 17.19 -18.01 37.86
C SER A 32 16.14 -17.30 37.00
N GLY A 33 15.13 -16.69 37.62
CA GLY A 33 14.14 -15.87 36.91
C GLY A 33 14.65 -14.48 36.47
N ASN A 34 15.89 -14.12 36.81
CA ASN A 34 16.50 -12.83 36.45
C ASN A 34 17.53 -12.99 35.32
N ILE A 35 17.56 -14.12 34.62
CA ILE A 35 18.49 -14.37 33.51
C ILE A 35 17.74 -14.28 32.17
N PRO A 36 18.27 -13.54 31.17
CA PRO A 36 19.49 -12.73 31.26
C PRO A 36 19.32 -11.51 32.19
N TYR A 37 20.35 -11.20 32.97
CA TYR A 37 20.33 -10.06 33.90
C TYR A 37 20.82 -8.80 33.18
N PHE A 38 20.05 -7.72 33.27
CA PHE A 38 20.37 -6.45 32.62
C PHE A 38 20.57 -5.34 33.63
N TYR A 39 21.63 -4.55 33.45
CA TYR A 39 21.89 -3.36 34.24
C TYR A 39 22.30 -2.19 33.34
N LEU A 40 21.60 -1.06 33.47
CA LEU A 40 21.84 0.11 32.64
C LEU A 40 22.68 1.15 33.39
N PHE A 41 23.82 1.51 32.82
CA PHE A 41 24.60 2.66 33.27
C PHE A 41 24.31 3.89 32.40
N LYS A 42 23.95 5.02 33.03
CA LYS A 42 23.95 6.33 32.36
C LYS A 42 25.30 6.99 32.63
N ILE A 43 26.15 7.03 31.61
CA ILE A 43 27.54 7.49 31.74
C ILE A 43 27.71 8.81 30.99
N ASP A 44 28.35 9.78 31.64
CA ASP A 44 28.81 10.99 30.95
C ASP A 44 29.98 10.64 30.03
N LYS A 45 29.75 10.77 28.72
CA LYS A 45 30.74 10.44 27.69
C LYS A 45 32.04 11.25 27.80
N SER A 46 32.03 12.40 28.48
CA SER A 46 33.25 13.19 28.69
C SER A 46 34.24 12.57 29.67
N LYS A 47 33.84 11.51 30.38
CA LYS A 47 34.74 10.77 31.30
C LYS A 47 35.72 9.85 30.57
N PHE A 48 35.44 9.49 29.33
CA PHE A 48 36.31 8.65 28.52
C PHE A 48 37.34 9.49 27.76
N LEU A 49 38.56 8.96 27.67
CA LEU A 49 39.55 9.39 26.70
C LEU A 49 39.07 8.93 25.31
N LYS A 50 39.02 9.88 24.37
CA LYS A 50 38.71 9.58 22.97
C LYS A 50 39.99 9.44 22.16
N ASN A 51 40.04 8.46 21.26
CA ASN A 51 41.13 8.37 20.29
C ASN A 51 40.94 9.38 19.13
N GLU A 52 41.87 9.38 18.18
CA GLU A 52 41.86 10.26 17.00
C GLU A 52 40.64 10.05 16.07
N ASN A 53 39.98 8.90 16.15
CA ASN A 53 38.78 8.55 15.40
C ASN A 53 37.48 8.79 16.21
N ASN A 54 37.57 9.56 17.30
CA ASN A 54 36.43 9.86 18.18
C ASN A 54 35.80 8.63 18.86
N GLN A 55 36.58 7.55 19.01
CA GLN A 55 36.15 6.31 19.66
C GLN A 55 36.60 6.27 21.12
N VAL A 56 35.78 5.65 21.96
CA VAL A 56 36.10 5.28 23.34
C VAL A 56 36.22 3.76 23.44
N SER A 57 37.01 3.26 24.38
CA SER A 57 37.16 1.81 24.61
C SER A 57 36.65 1.45 26.00
N VAL A 58 35.60 0.64 26.05
CA VAL A 58 34.88 0.31 27.27
C VAL A 58 35.21 -1.11 27.71
N LYS A 59 35.64 -1.28 28.96
CA LYS A 59 35.86 -2.58 29.60
C LYS A 59 34.97 -2.69 30.84
N ILE A 60 34.40 -3.85 31.08
CA ILE A 60 33.49 -4.10 32.21
C ILE A 60 34.10 -5.16 33.12
N LYS A 61 33.95 -4.99 34.43
CA LYS A 61 34.37 -5.94 35.47
C LYS A 61 33.18 -6.28 36.34
N PHE A 62 32.95 -7.56 36.53
CA PHE A 62 32.00 -8.14 37.47
C PHE A 62 32.78 -8.70 38.66
N ASP A 63 32.62 -8.08 39.82
CA ASP A 63 33.12 -8.63 41.07
C ASP A 63 32.08 -9.62 41.60
N LEU A 64 32.38 -10.91 41.51
CA LEU A 64 31.48 -12.00 41.92
C LEU A 64 32.00 -12.67 43.20
N TRP A 65 31.14 -13.37 43.93
CA TRP A 65 31.48 -13.99 45.23
C TRP A 65 32.77 -14.83 45.23
N LEU A 66 33.01 -15.64 44.19
CA LEU A 66 34.15 -16.58 44.15
C LEU A 66 35.27 -16.15 43.20
N TYR A 67 35.03 -15.20 42.30
CA TYR A 67 35.99 -14.77 41.29
C TYR A 67 35.58 -13.43 40.70
N THR A 68 36.53 -12.75 40.07
CA THR A 68 36.23 -11.61 39.21
C THR A 68 36.16 -12.09 37.77
N ASN A 69 35.20 -11.59 37.01
CA ASN A 69 35.17 -11.71 35.57
C ASN A 69 35.32 -10.31 34.94
N GLU A 70 36.11 -10.22 33.86
CA GLU A 70 36.32 -8.99 33.11
C GLU A 70 35.94 -9.27 31.65
N GLU A 71 35.14 -8.39 31.06
CA GLU A 71 34.65 -8.47 29.69
C GLU A 71 35.07 -7.23 28.89
N GLY A 72 35.38 -7.43 27.61
CA GLY A 72 35.85 -6.39 26.69
C GLY A 72 37.37 -6.35 26.50
N SER A 73 37.95 -5.25 25.99
CA SER A 73 37.27 -3.99 25.69
C SER A 73 36.48 -4.01 24.39
N ILE A 74 35.42 -3.19 24.32
CA ILE A 74 34.68 -2.89 23.09
C ILE A 74 34.91 -1.43 22.71
N ASN A 75 35.07 -1.17 21.41
CA ASN A 75 35.21 0.19 20.90
C ASN A 75 33.83 0.73 20.50
N ILE A 76 33.56 1.96 20.91
CA ILE A 76 32.31 2.67 20.64
C ILE A 76 32.66 4.01 20.01
N THR A 77 32.15 4.25 18.80
CA THR A 77 32.28 5.55 18.14
C THR A 77 31.31 6.54 18.77
N ILE A 78 31.80 7.70 19.19
CA ILE A 78 30.97 8.77 19.74
C ILE A 78 30.76 9.81 18.67
N SER A 79 29.54 9.96 18.14
CA SER A 79 29.26 11.02 17.17
C SER A 79 29.32 12.41 17.81
N ASP A 80 29.78 13.37 17.01
CA ASP A 80 29.82 14.81 17.36
C ASP A 80 28.52 15.53 17.03
N LYS A 81 27.64 14.89 16.26
CA LYS A 81 26.35 15.41 15.83
C LYS A 81 25.27 14.37 16.08
N ASP A 82 24.03 14.83 16.23
CA ASP A 82 22.90 13.92 16.10
C ASP A 82 22.82 13.42 14.66
N ILE A 83 22.07 12.32 14.45
CA ILE A 83 21.68 11.88 13.10
C ILE A 83 21.08 13.04 12.30
N PRO A 84 21.22 13.05 10.96
CA PRO A 84 20.62 14.08 10.12
C PRO A 84 19.12 14.21 10.40
N ARG A 85 18.59 15.43 10.45
CA ARG A 85 17.17 15.67 10.73
C ARG A 85 16.57 16.71 9.81
N ILE A 86 15.28 16.54 9.53
CA ILE A 86 14.39 17.55 9.01
C ILE A 86 13.18 17.64 9.95
N ASN A 87 12.65 18.84 10.17
CA ASN A 87 11.54 19.07 11.09
C ASN A 87 10.37 18.12 10.80
N ASN A 88 9.74 17.59 11.85
CA ASN A 88 8.59 16.68 11.78
C ASN A 88 8.88 15.29 11.20
N TRP A 89 10.14 14.94 10.97
CA TRP A 89 10.57 13.59 10.63
C TRP A 89 11.18 12.90 11.86
N PHE A 90 10.56 11.79 12.27
CA PHE A 90 10.94 11.04 13.46
C PHE A 90 11.51 9.68 13.06
N TYR A 91 12.71 9.40 13.55
CA TYR A 91 13.46 8.20 13.21
C TYR A 91 13.12 7.06 14.15
N GLY A 92 13.05 5.85 13.62
CA GLY A 92 12.97 4.65 14.42
C GLY A 92 13.42 3.41 13.69
N ASP A 93 13.42 2.33 14.44
CA ASP A 93 13.73 0.98 13.99
C ASP A 93 12.43 0.17 13.98
N THR A 94 12.07 -0.36 12.81
CA THR A 94 10.76 -1.02 12.58
C THR A 94 10.75 -2.50 12.97
N HIS A 95 11.88 -3.05 13.40
CA HIS A 95 12.00 -4.47 13.69
C HIS A 95 13.12 -4.72 14.70
N VAL A 96 12.73 -5.00 15.94
CA VAL A 96 13.66 -5.24 17.04
C VAL A 96 13.06 -6.29 17.99
N HIS A 97 13.89 -7.24 18.40
CA HIS A 97 13.55 -8.27 19.36
C HIS A 97 13.96 -7.87 20.76
N SER A 98 13.09 -8.18 21.71
CA SER A 98 13.30 -7.99 23.13
C SER A 98 13.46 -9.33 23.86
N ASN A 99 13.56 -9.28 25.18
CA ASN A 99 13.68 -10.48 26.00
C ASN A 99 12.41 -11.37 25.96
N TYR A 100 11.33 -10.92 25.33
CA TYR A 100 10.13 -11.76 25.12
C TYR A 100 10.26 -12.70 23.92
N THR A 101 11.32 -12.57 23.10
CA THR A 101 11.70 -13.56 22.09
C THR A 101 12.61 -14.67 22.65
N ASP A 102 13.07 -14.57 23.90
CA ASP A 102 14.11 -15.44 24.44
C ASP A 102 13.76 -16.94 24.31
N ASN A 103 14.50 -17.62 23.45
CA ASN A 103 14.43 -19.05 23.19
C ASN A 103 15.87 -19.63 23.08
N PRO A 104 16.04 -20.95 22.89
CA PRO A 104 17.39 -21.56 22.81
C PRO A 104 18.28 -21.08 21.65
N TYR A 105 17.72 -20.39 20.66
CA TYR A 105 18.37 -19.95 19.42
C TYR A 105 18.46 -18.43 19.30
N GLU A 106 17.42 -17.71 19.71
CA GLU A 106 17.28 -16.27 19.60
C GLU A 106 17.01 -15.66 20.99
N TYR A 107 17.63 -14.52 21.29
CA TYR A 107 17.46 -13.82 22.57
C TYR A 107 17.52 -12.31 22.34
N GLY A 108 16.87 -11.53 23.20
CA GLY A 108 16.80 -10.08 23.08
C GLY A 108 17.06 -9.33 24.38
N ALA A 109 17.17 -8.01 24.28
CA ALA A 109 17.34 -7.15 25.43
C ALA A 109 15.98 -6.63 25.96
N PRO A 110 15.85 -6.29 27.26
CA PRO A 110 14.60 -5.79 27.80
C PRO A 110 14.15 -4.52 27.12
N VAL A 111 12.83 -4.34 27.01
CA VAL A 111 12.19 -3.18 26.37
C VAL A 111 12.79 -1.85 26.82
N TYR A 112 13.02 -1.67 28.13
CA TYR A 112 13.60 -0.43 28.66
C TYR A 112 15.05 -0.19 28.22
N ALA A 113 15.85 -1.25 28.09
CA ALA A 113 17.24 -1.16 27.68
C ALA A 113 17.34 -0.85 26.19
N THR A 114 16.53 -1.53 25.37
CA THR A 114 16.39 -1.26 23.93
C THR A 114 15.97 0.18 23.66
N SER A 115 14.97 0.69 24.39
CA SER A 115 14.51 2.08 24.27
C SER A 115 15.59 3.11 24.63
N GLU A 116 16.35 2.87 25.71
CA GLU A 116 17.44 3.77 26.11
C GLU A 116 18.62 3.70 25.12
N ALA A 117 18.93 2.52 24.57
CA ALA A 117 19.92 2.36 23.52
C ALA A 117 19.52 3.11 22.24
N ALA A 118 18.27 2.93 21.79
CA ALA A 118 17.70 3.64 20.64
C ALA A 118 17.77 5.16 20.83
N ASN A 119 17.41 5.66 22.02
CA ASN A 119 17.51 7.07 22.35
C ASN A 119 18.96 7.58 22.34
N ALA A 120 19.93 6.77 22.79
CA ALA A 120 21.35 7.14 22.83
C ALA A 120 21.96 7.32 21.43
N ILE A 121 21.45 6.60 20.42
CA ILE A 121 21.86 6.73 19.01
C ILE A 121 20.96 7.68 18.20
N GLY A 122 20.02 8.37 18.87
CA GLY A 122 19.20 9.42 18.27
C GLY A 122 17.87 8.94 17.66
N LEU A 123 17.46 7.69 17.84
CA LEU A 123 16.13 7.24 17.43
C LEU A 123 15.05 7.82 18.36
N ASN A 124 13.91 8.17 17.76
CA ASN A 124 12.73 8.66 18.45
C ASN A 124 11.84 7.51 18.95
N TRP A 125 11.84 6.38 18.26
CA TRP A 125 11.00 5.23 18.57
C TRP A 125 11.64 3.92 18.09
N VAL A 126 11.13 2.81 18.60
CA VAL A 126 11.38 1.44 18.13
C VAL A 126 10.07 0.68 18.17
N THR A 127 9.83 -0.20 17.20
CA THR A 127 8.81 -1.24 17.36
C THR A 127 9.46 -2.49 17.91
N ILE A 128 8.83 -3.07 18.93
CA ILE A 128 9.26 -4.36 19.46
C ILE A 128 8.43 -5.42 18.76
N THR A 129 9.07 -6.34 18.07
CA THR A 129 8.47 -7.32 17.15
C THR A 129 8.89 -8.74 17.56
N ASP A 130 8.80 -9.06 18.85
CA ASP A 130 9.13 -10.40 19.33
C ASP A 130 8.35 -11.49 18.56
N HIS A 131 9.00 -12.65 18.39
CA HIS A 131 8.42 -13.78 17.67
C HIS A 131 7.13 -14.27 18.34
N SER A 132 6.09 -14.42 17.52
CA SER A 132 4.80 -14.98 17.96
C SER A 132 4.92 -16.37 18.63
N PHE A 133 5.89 -17.18 18.22
CA PHE A 133 6.08 -18.55 18.73
C PHE A 133 6.85 -18.64 20.05
N ASP A 134 7.51 -17.56 20.48
CA ASP A 134 8.30 -17.52 21.73
C ASP A 134 7.46 -17.09 22.94
N GLN A 135 6.21 -16.70 22.71
CA GLN A 135 5.26 -16.30 23.74
C GLN A 135 4.66 -17.52 24.48
N THR A 136 5.52 -18.37 25.05
CA THR A 136 5.20 -19.69 25.66
C THR A 136 4.14 -19.67 26.77
N ASN A 137 3.84 -18.51 27.34
CA ASN A 137 2.77 -18.30 28.32
C ASN A 137 1.85 -17.16 27.85
N LEU A 138 1.17 -17.40 26.72
CA LEU A 138 0.41 -16.47 25.87
C LEU A 138 -0.34 -15.33 26.59
N SER A 139 -0.89 -15.58 27.78
CA SER A 139 -1.67 -14.57 28.52
C SER A 139 -0.86 -13.70 29.48
N THR A 140 0.31 -14.15 29.95
CA THR A 140 1.13 -13.35 30.89
C THR A 140 2.21 -12.60 30.14
N ASN A 141 2.99 -13.26 29.27
CA ASN A 141 4.14 -12.65 28.61
C ASN A 141 3.69 -11.49 27.70
N TRP A 142 2.69 -11.71 26.85
CA TRP A 142 2.13 -10.67 25.99
C TRP A 142 1.59 -9.47 26.78
N ASN A 143 0.87 -9.71 27.88
CA ASN A 143 0.34 -8.64 28.71
C ASN A 143 1.42 -7.88 29.48
N ASP A 144 2.50 -8.56 29.88
CA ASP A 144 3.67 -7.96 30.51
C ASP A 144 4.43 -7.08 29.51
N TYR A 145 4.72 -7.61 28.32
CA TYR A 145 5.27 -6.88 27.18
C TYR A 145 4.45 -5.63 26.86
N LEU A 146 3.14 -5.79 26.61
CA LEU A 146 2.28 -4.66 26.26
C LEU A 146 2.26 -3.63 27.37
N ARG A 147 2.25 -4.04 28.64
CA ARG A 147 2.30 -3.10 29.78
C ARG A 147 3.61 -2.31 29.79
N GLU A 148 4.74 -2.98 29.62
CA GLU A 148 6.07 -2.35 29.60
C GLU A 148 6.22 -1.41 28.40
N CYS A 149 5.87 -1.88 27.20
CA CYS A 149 5.92 -1.10 25.98
C CYS A 149 4.99 0.12 26.05
N ASN A 150 3.78 -0.02 26.60
CA ASN A 150 2.85 1.10 26.75
C ASN A 150 3.32 2.14 27.78
N ALA A 151 4.07 1.72 28.82
CA ALA A 151 4.65 2.63 29.79
C ALA A 151 5.82 3.47 29.19
N ASP A 152 6.50 2.94 28.17
CA ASP A 152 7.54 3.65 27.44
C ASP A 152 6.97 4.45 26.26
N LYS A 153 7.32 5.73 26.14
CA LYS A 153 6.88 6.59 25.03
C LYS A 153 7.52 6.25 23.69
N ARG A 154 8.68 5.58 23.69
CA ARG A 154 9.44 5.23 22.48
C ARG A 154 9.14 3.82 21.96
N CYS A 155 8.64 2.94 22.82
CA CYS A 155 8.25 1.60 22.41
C CYS A 155 6.90 1.63 21.70
N LEU A 156 6.85 1.18 20.46
CA LEU A 156 5.63 0.97 19.70
C LEU A 156 5.29 -0.52 19.72
N PRO A 157 4.10 -0.91 20.18
CA PRO A 157 3.75 -2.31 20.26
C PRO A 157 3.54 -2.91 18.87
N ALA A 158 4.33 -3.93 18.56
CA ALA A 158 4.26 -4.75 17.35
C ALA A 158 4.53 -6.23 17.68
N GLU A 159 4.57 -7.09 16.67
CA GLU A 159 4.83 -8.53 16.77
C GLU A 159 5.36 -9.05 15.42
N GLU A 160 6.33 -9.97 15.44
CA GLU A 160 6.72 -10.71 14.23
C GLU A 160 5.98 -12.06 14.20
N VAL A 161 5.03 -12.16 13.26
CA VAL A 161 4.12 -13.30 13.15
C VAL A 161 4.62 -14.25 12.08
N SER A 162 4.86 -15.51 12.46
CA SER A 162 5.19 -16.57 11.52
C SER A 162 3.95 -17.03 10.76
N CYS A 163 4.09 -17.22 9.45
CA CYS A 163 3.00 -17.69 8.60
C CYS A 163 3.43 -18.80 7.65
N ASP A 164 2.51 -19.72 7.37
CA ASP A 164 2.76 -20.92 6.57
C ASP A 164 2.31 -20.75 5.10
N TRP A 165 3.01 -21.45 4.20
CA TRP A 165 2.66 -21.60 2.79
C TRP A 165 2.04 -22.97 2.45
N GLY A 166 1.71 -23.79 3.46
CA GLY A 166 1.03 -25.08 3.35
C GLY A 166 1.98 -26.28 3.24
N ALA A 167 3.26 -26.11 3.59
CA ALA A 167 4.27 -27.16 3.58
C ALA A 167 5.21 -27.03 4.79
N PHE A 168 5.54 -28.16 5.41
CA PHE A 168 6.37 -28.18 6.62
C PHE A 168 7.75 -27.54 6.36
N GLY A 169 8.08 -26.51 7.15
CA GLY A 169 9.36 -25.79 7.04
C GLY A 169 9.40 -24.71 5.96
N TYR A 170 8.24 -24.24 5.48
CA TYR A 170 8.11 -23.11 4.56
C TYR A 170 7.41 -21.95 5.26
N TYR A 171 8.10 -21.35 6.22
CA TYR A 171 7.58 -20.20 6.95
C TYR A 171 8.12 -18.89 6.36
N SER A 172 7.32 -17.85 6.42
CA SER A 172 7.80 -16.48 6.25
C SER A 172 7.30 -15.65 7.42
N HIS A 173 7.92 -14.51 7.63
CA HIS A 173 7.57 -13.59 8.72
C HIS A 173 6.75 -12.40 8.23
N TYR A 174 5.90 -11.91 9.11
CA TYR A 174 5.01 -10.80 8.85
C TYR A 174 4.91 -9.90 10.08
N LEU A 175 5.31 -8.63 9.94
CA LEU A 175 5.33 -7.64 10.99
C LEU A 175 3.92 -7.10 11.21
N TYR A 176 3.37 -7.33 12.40
CA TYR A 176 2.08 -6.79 12.85
C TYR A 176 2.29 -5.51 13.66
N TYR A 177 1.87 -4.37 13.11
CA TYR A 177 1.95 -3.07 13.78
C TYR A 177 0.65 -2.61 14.43
N ASN A 178 0.80 -1.72 15.43
CA ASN A 178 -0.27 -1.28 16.31
C ASN A 178 -0.92 -2.48 17.02
N ALA A 179 -0.06 -3.35 17.55
CA ALA A 179 -0.46 -4.62 18.12
C ALA A 179 -1.19 -4.41 19.45
N SER A 180 -2.47 -4.77 19.47
CA SER A 180 -3.34 -4.65 20.66
C SER A 180 -3.79 -6.00 21.19
N ILE A 181 -3.66 -7.04 20.37
CA ILE A 181 -3.94 -8.43 20.69
C ILE A 181 -2.78 -9.27 20.17
N PHE A 182 -2.51 -10.39 20.82
CA PHE A 182 -1.52 -11.35 20.37
C PHE A 182 -2.01 -12.11 19.12
N MET A 183 -1.12 -12.36 18.16
CA MET A 183 -1.39 -13.20 16.99
C MET A 183 -0.60 -14.51 17.08
N ASP A 184 -1.31 -15.62 17.28
CA ASP A 184 -0.70 -16.94 17.28
C ASP A 184 -0.04 -17.28 15.93
N GLY A 185 1.23 -17.65 16.01
CA GLY A 185 2.05 -18.21 14.94
C GLY A 185 3.06 -19.16 15.56
N ALA A 186 3.35 -20.27 14.88
CA ALA A 186 4.31 -21.27 15.34
C ALA A 186 5.40 -21.50 14.28
N GLU A 187 6.61 -21.77 14.74
CA GLU A 187 7.68 -22.34 13.93
C GLU A 187 8.09 -23.69 14.52
N VAL A 188 8.42 -24.64 13.64
CA VAL A 188 9.06 -25.93 13.98
C VAL A 188 8.39 -26.71 15.14
N TYR A 189 7.44 -27.60 14.81
CA TYR A 189 6.75 -28.56 15.70
C TYR A 189 5.84 -28.00 16.82
N TRP A 190 5.81 -26.69 17.09
CA TRP A 190 5.09 -26.11 18.23
C TRP A 190 3.75 -25.45 17.88
N GLY A 191 2.79 -26.19 17.33
CA GLY A 191 1.40 -25.73 17.21
C GLY A 191 0.88 -25.55 15.79
N ASP A 192 -0.27 -24.89 15.67
CA ASP A 192 -0.98 -24.64 14.40
C ASP A 192 -0.60 -23.25 13.87
N THR A 193 0.08 -23.19 12.73
CA THR A 193 0.46 -21.93 12.07
C THR A 193 -0.55 -21.59 10.99
N LYS A 194 -1.08 -20.36 11.01
CA LYS A 194 -2.00 -19.91 9.97
C LYS A 194 -1.26 -19.59 8.67
N THR A 195 -1.97 -19.66 7.56
CA THR A 195 -1.40 -19.24 6.28
C THR A 195 -1.10 -17.74 6.28
N CYS A 196 -0.16 -17.31 5.45
CA CYS A 196 0.16 -15.88 5.32
C CYS A 196 -1.06 -15.02 4.96
N LEU A 197 -1.97 -15.51 4.10
CA LEU A 197 -3.22 -14.81 3.80
C LEU A 197 -4.15 -14.72 5.02
N GLU A 198 -4.27 -15.77 5.81
CA GLU A 198 -5.10 -15.76 7.03
C GLU A 198 -4.55 -14.78 8.06
N ASN A 199 -3.24 -14.78 8.32
CA ASN A 199 -2.62 -13.83 9.25
C ASN A 199 -2.79 -12.38 8.78
N ILE A 200 -2.55 -12.08 7.50
CA ILE A 200 -2.81 -10.75 6.94
C ILE A 200 -4.27 -10.33 7.15
N ASN A 201 -5.23 -11.20 6.86
CA ASN A 201 -6.65 -10.90 7.03
C ASN A 201 -7.03 -10.65 8.50
N ARG A 202 -6.47 -11.41 9.44
CA ARG A 202 -6.68 -11.21 10.87
C ARG A 202 -6.09 -9.89 11.34
N ILE A 203 -4.84 -9.63 10.99
CA ILE A 203 -4.11 -8.41 11.36
C ILE A 203 -4.80 -7.16 10.82
N ASN A 204 -5.26 -7.18 9.56
CA ASN A 204 -5.96 -6.06 8.94
C ASN A 204 -7.30 -5.69 9.63
N THR A 205 -7.82 -6.54 10.53
CA THR A 205 -9.03 -6.21 11.31
C THR A 205 -8.74 -5.36 12.55
N VAL A 206 -7.49 -5.35 13.03
CA VAL A 206 -7.09 -4.74 14.31
C VAL A 206 -5.86 -3.83 14.21
N GLY A 207 -5.09 -3.92 13.13
CA GLY A 207 -3.98 -3.03 12.81
C GLY A 207 -3.60 -3.13 11.34
N PHE A 208 -2.31 -3.29 11.06
CA PHE A 208 -1.75 -3.38 9.70
C PHE A 208 -0.40 -4.08 9.76
N GLY A 209 0.17 -4.43 8.61
CA GLY A 209 1.45 -5.12 8.63
C GLY A 209 2.25 -5.12 7.34
N TYR A 210 3.54 -5.41 7.53
CA TYR A 210 4.56 -5.44 6.49
C TYR A 210 5.13 -6.84 6.38
N VAL A 211 5.53 -7.24 5.17
CA VAL A 211 6.31 -8.48 5.02
C VAL A 211 7.70 -8.22 5.58
N ALA A 212 8.12 -9.04 6.56
CA ALA A 212 9.46 -8.95 7.12
C ALA A 212 10.47 -9.52 6.11
N HIS A 213 11.63 -8.86 5.98
CA HIS A 213 12.81 -9.32 5.23
C HIS A 213 12.47 -10.26 4.04
N PRO A 214 11.71 -9.80 3.03
CA PRO A 214 10.91 -10.66 2.16
C PRO A 214 11.74 -11.53 1.21
N GLU A 215 13.02 -11.20 1.02
CA GLU A 215 13.96 -11.95 0.18
C GLU A 215 14.99 -12.73 1.00
N HIS A 216 14.80 -12.81 2.33
CA HIS A 216 15.62 -13.64 3.20
C HIS A 216 15.25 -15.13 3.08
N ASN A 217 16.25 -16.00 3.22
CA ASN A 217 16.08 -17.44 3.14
C ASN A 217 17.10 -18.15 4.02
N ASP A 218 16.61 -19.05 4.87
CA ASP A 218 17.43 -19.88 5.72
C ASP A 218 16.93 -21.33 5.73
N ARG A 219 17.33 -22.11 6.74
CA ARG A 219 16.94 -23.53 6.85
C ARG A 219 15.45 -23.73 7.18
N LEU A 220 14.83 -22.77 7.87
CA LEU A 220 13.49 -22.82 8.43
C LEU A 220 12.53 -21.84 7.74
N ARG A 221 13.06 -20.76 7.18
CA ARG A 221 12.34 -19.63 6.59
C ARG A 221 12.67 -19.49 5.12
N VAL A 222 11.68 -19.08 4.35
CA VAL A 222 11.79 -18.90 2.91
C VAL A 222 11.37 -17.50 2.51
N GLU A 223 11.92 -17.04 1.38
CA GLU A 223 11.50 -15.81 0.70
C GLU A 223 9.98 -15.79 0.52
N TRP A 224 9.41 -14.59 0.61
CA TRP A 224 7.99 -14.34 0.45
C TRP A 224 7.46 -14.84 -0.90
N LYS A 225 6.42 -15.68 -0.87
CA LYS A 225 5.98 -16.41 -2.07
C LYS A 225 4.89 -15.72 -2.88
N ASN A 226 4.13 -14.80 -2.30
CA ASN A 226 3.01 -14.17 -3.00
C ASN A 226 2.90 -12.68 -2.70
N TYR A 227 3.54 -11.90 -3.55
CA TYR A 227 3.49 -10.44 -3.47
C TYR A 227 2.11 -9.86 -3.73
N SER A 228 1.16 -10.58 -4.34
CA SER A 228 -0.21 -10.06 -4.59
C SER A 228 -1.11 -10.03 -3.35
N LEU A 229 -0.66 -10.55 -2.20
CA LEU A 229 -1.43 -10.54 -0.95
C LEU A 229 -1.66 -9.11 -0.41
N PRO A 230 -2.74 -8.87 0.36
CA PRO A 230 -3.16 -7.52 0.76
C PRO A 230 -2.44 -6.99 2.01
N PHE A 231 -1.10 -7.01 2.00
CA PHE A 231 -0.27 -6.36 3.03
C PHE A 231 -0.10 -4.86 2.78
N THR A 232 0.37 -4.13 3.79
CA THR A 232 0.57 -2.66 3.74
C THR A 232 1.89 -2.28 3.08
N GLY A 233 2.96 -3.02 3.38
CA GLY A 233 4.28 -2.76 2.81
C GLY A 233 5.26 -3.91 2.98
N LEU A 234 6.52 -3.61 2.71
CA LEU A 234 7.66 -4.52 2.77
C LEU A 234 8.75 -3.88 3.64
N GLU A 235 9.29 -4.64 4.59
CA GLU A 235 10.55 -4.30 5.23
C GLU A 235 11.66 -4.75 4.28
N VAL A 236 12.21 -3.81 3.53
CA VAL A 236 13.11 -4.16 2.42
C VAL A 236 14.58 -4.11 2.81
N TRP A 237 14.94 -3.60 4.00
CA TRP A 237 16.34 -3.40 4.36
C TRP A 237 16.56 -3.62 5.85
N ASN A 238 17.40 -4.62 6.19
CA ASN A 238 17.63 -5.02 7.57
C ASN A 238 19.04 -4.70 8.11
N SER A 239 20.05 -4.60 7.25
CA SER A 239 21.39 -4.19 7.69
C SER A 239 22.27 -3.70 6.55
N ILE A 240 23.47 -3.23 6.89
CA ILE A 240 24.47 -2.77 5.93
C ILE A 240 25.47 -3.89 5.69
N GLY A 241 25.78 -4.16 4.42
CA GLY A 241 26.71 -5.20 3.99
C GLY A 241 26.02 -6.46 3.50
N GLU A 242 26.78 -7.37 2.91
CA GLU A 242 26.23 -8.61 2.35
C GLU A 242 25.85 -9.64 3.45
N PRO A 243 24.78 -10.42 3.27
CA PRO A 243 23.92 -10.50 2.08
C PRO A 243 22.79 -9.43 2.03
N TRP A 244 22.63 -8.62 3.07
CA TRP A 244 21.50 -7.70 3.25
C TRP A 244 21.35 -6.66 2.14
N GLU A 245 22.45 -6.22 1.53
CA GLU A 245 22.42 -5.32 0.37
C GLU A 245 21.83 -6.01 -0.86
N THR A 246 22.19 -7.28 -1.11
CA THR A 246 21.62 -8.09 -2.19
C THR A 246 20.13 -8.36 -1.97
N GLU A 247 19.75 -8.72 -0.74
CA GLU A 247 18.35 -8.96 -0.37
C GLU A 247 17.52 -7.67 -0.50
N ARG A 248 18.06 -6.51 -0.11
CA ARG A 248 17.41 -5.21 -0.32
C ARG A 248 17.14 -4.94 -1.78
N ASP A 249 18.15 -5.13 -2.64
CA ASP A 249 18.01 -4.83 -4.06
C ASP A 249 16.95 -5.73 -4.72
N ALA A 250 16.88 -7.01 -4.34
CA ALA A 250 15.83 -7.93 -4.77
C ALA A 250 14.44 -7.51 -4.24
N ALA A 251 14.34 -7.10 -2.97
CA ALA A 251 13.07 -6.67 -2.37
C ALA A 251 12.56 -5.36 -2.99
N LEU A 252 13.46 -4.43 -3.34
CA LEU A 252 13.13 -3.21 -4.08
C LEU A 252 12.62 -3.52 -5.50
N GLU A 253 13.19 -4.51 -6.19
CA GLU A 253 12.68 -4.96 -7.50
C GLU A 253 11.23 -5.46 -7.37
N LYS A 254 10.94 -6.31 -6.37
CA LYS A 254 9.58 -6.78 -6.09
C LYS A 254 8.63 -5.67 -5.69
N TRP A 255 9.09 -4.71 -4.90
CA TRP A 255 8.31 -3.53 -4.57
C TRP A 255 7.93 -2.72 -5.82
N VAL A 256 8.91 -2.42 -6.69
CA VAL A 256 8.71 -1.68 -7.95
C VAL A 256 7.72 -2.41 -8.86
N GLU A 257 7.83 -3.73 -9.00
CA GLU A 257 6.85 -4.56 -9.75
C GLU A 257 5.41 -4.29 -9.25
N GLN A 258 5.19 -4.22 -7.94
CA GLN A 258 3.85 -4.02 -7.38
C GLN A 258 3.34 -2.58 -7.53
N ILE A 259 4.17 -1.56 -7.30
CA ILE A 259 3.73 -0.17 -7.42
C ILE A 259 3.51 0.24 -8.87
N LEU A 260 4.21 -0.37 -9.83
CA LEU A 260 3.91 -0.24 -11.26
C LEU A 260 2.54 -0.82 -11.62
N LEU A 261 2.05 -1.83 -10.91
CA LEU A 261 0.66 -2.31 -11.05
C LEU A 261 -0.38 -1.37 -10.42
N GLY A 262 0.03 -0.21 -9.91
CA GLY A 262 -0.84 0.76 -9.25
C GLY A 262 -1.18 0.40 -7.80
N ARG A 263 -0.50 -0.59 -7.22
CA ARG A 263 -0.66 -0.89 -5.79
C ARG A 263 0.04 0.17 -4.96
N LYS A 264 -0.62 0.59 -3.88
CA LYS A 264 -0.04 1.48 -2.88
C LYS A 264 0.53 0.64 -1.75
N ILE A 265 1.68 0.03 -2.02
CA ILE A 265 2.47 -0.68 -1.01
C ILE A 265 3.72 0.14 -0.70
N PHE A 266 4.13 0.11 0.57
CA PHE A 266 5.19 0.98 1.07
C PHE A 266 6.44 0.19 1.46
N ILE A 267 7.56 0.91 1.61
CA ILE A 267 8.83 0.37 2.10
C ILE A 267 9.20 0.95 3.46
N GLU A 268 9.90 0.14 4.23
CA GLU A 268 10.56 0.52 5.49
C GLU A 268 11.85 -0.28 5.70
N ALA A 269 12.59 0.09 6.74
CA ALA A 269 13.82 -0.59 7.18
C ALA A 269 13.85 -0.73 8.71
N GLY A 270 14.13 -1.94 9.17
CA GLY A 270 14.24 -2.32 10.58
C GLY A 270 15.32 -3.38 10.75
N SER A 271 16.04 -3.34 11.87
CA SER A 271 17.34 -4.00 12.00
C SER A 271 17.29 -5.50 12.28
N ASP A 272 16.13 -6.01 12.69
CA ASP A 272 15.99 -7.36 13.25
C ASP A 272 16.99 -7.58 14.42
N ALA A 273 17.23 -6.52 15.21
CA ALA A 273 18.23 -6.54 16.25
C ALA A 273 17.78 -7.36 17.46
N HIS A 274 18.70 -8.15 18.00
CA HIS A 274 18.48 -9.11 19.08
C HIS A 274 19.25 -8.68 20.35
N GLY A 275 19.17 -7.38 20.67
CA GLY A 275 19.93 -6.76 21.79
C GLY A 275 21.38 -6.41 21.46
N ASP A 276 21.80 -6.54 20.20
CA ASP A 276 23.15 -6.27 19.72
C ASP A 276 23.33 -4.78 19.33
N PHE A 277 23.22 -3.93 20.35
CA PHE A 277 23.12 -2.48 20.21
C PHE A 277 24.30 -1.78 19.51
N ASN A 278 25.47 -2.39 19.43
CA ASN A 278 26.64 -1.80 18.76
C ASN A 278 26.74 -2.19 17.27
N SER A 279 26.11 -3.30 16.87
CA SER A 279 26.25 -3.92 15.55
C SER A 279 25.02 -3.82 14.67
N ALA A 280 23.78 -3.90 15.20
CA ALA A 280 22.57 -3.88 14.37
C ALA A 280 21.63 -2.71 14.64
N LEU A 281 21.25 -2.44 15.90
CA LEU A 281 20.19 -1.47 16.24
C LEU A 281 20.39 -0.12 15.53
N GLY A 282 19.42 0.28 14.71
CA GLY A 282 19.42 1.56 13.99
C GLY A 282 20.50 1.72 12.91
N LYS A 283 21.22 0.65 12.50
CA LYS A 283 22.17 0.72 11.37
C LYS A 283 21.46 1.20 10.12
N VAL A 284 20.38 0.52 9.77
CA VAL A 284 19.34 1.00 8.87
C VAL A 284 18.16 1.46 9.74
N ARG A 285 17.37 2.40 9.24
CA ARG A 285 16.29 3.01 10.02
C ARG A 285 15.22 3.61 9.13
N THR A 286 14.05 3.79 9.70
CA THR A 286 12.88 4.41 9.07
C THR A 286 12.65 5.80 9.65
N ALA A 287 12.49 6.82 8.80
CA ALA A 287 12.08 8.16 9.20
C ALA A 287 10.65 8.43 8.73
N CYS A 288 9.76 8.74 9.67
CA CYS A 288 8.34 8.98 9.38
C CYS A 288 7.93 10.42 9.65
N PHE A 289 7.14 10.98 8.74
CA PHE A 289 6.57 12.31 8.90
C PHE A 289 5.35 12.29 9.83
N ALA A 290 5.36 13.15 10.84
CA ALA A 290 4.21 13.41 11.70
C ALA A 290 4.20 14.86 12.20
N SER A 291 3.02 15.46 12.36
CA SER A 291 2.89 16.83 12.88
C SER A 291 3.50 17.01 14.28
N ASN A 292 3.42 15.96 15.10
CA ASN A 292 4.08 15.83 16.39
C ASN A 292 4.34 14.35 16.71
N PHE A 293 5.32 14.10 17.58
CA PHE A 293 5.65 12.74 17.99
C PHE A 293 4.61 12.16 18.97
N THR A 294 3.87 11.16 18.50
CA THR A 294 3.01 10.26 19.30
C THR A 294 3.02 8.88 18.65
N LYS A 295 2.75 7.81 19.41
CA LYS A 295 2.68 6.44 18.84
C LYS A 295 1.66 6.36 17.70
N ASP A 296 0.46 6.90 17.92
CA ASP A 296 -0.62 6.89 16.92
C ASP A 296 -0.24 7.61 15.63
N ASN A 297 0.45 8.75 15.72
CA ASN A 297 0.90 9.46 14.53
C ASN A 297 1.97 8.70 13.76
N ILE A 298 2.89 8.01 14.46
CA ILE A 298 3.90 7.17 13.80
C ILE A 298 3.25 5.96 13.15
N PHE A 299 2.32 5.27 13.83
CA PHE A 299 1.55 4.19 13.21
C PHE A 299 0.73 4.65 12.01
N THR A 300 0.15 5.86 12.08
CA THR A 300 -0.56 6.46 10.94
C THR A 300 0.41 6.71 9.78
N ALA A 301 1.60 7.24 10.07
CA ALA A 301 2.62 7.50 9.06
C ALA A 301 3.10 6.22 8.38
N LEU A 302 3.40 5.16 9.15
CA LEU A 302 3.74 3.83 8.63
C LEU A 302 2.60 3.32 7.74
N LYS A 303 1.37 3.28 8.25
CA LYS A 303 0.21 2.77 7.51
C LYS A 303 -0.10 3.54 6.22
N SER A 304 0.19 4.83 6.17
CA SER A 304 -0.05 5.70 5.01
C SER A 304 1.17 5.86 4.10
N GLY A 305 2.32 5.27 4.42
CA GLY A 305 3.54 5.39 3.62
C GLY A 305 4.23 6.74 3.73
N ASN A 306 3.94 7.52 4.78
CA ASN A 306 4.56 8.83 5.02
C ASN A 306 5.97 8.67 5.63
N CYS A 307 6.73 7.69 5.15
CA CYS A 307 8.01 7.29 5.70
C CYS A 307 9.05 7.04 4.59
N MET A 308 10.31 7.10 4.96
CA MET A 308 11.46 6.75 4.12
C MET A 308 12.42 5.87 4.90
N MET A 309 13.24 5.09 4.21
CA MET A 309 14.32 4.30 4.82
C MET A 309 15.69 4.89 4.52
N THR A 310 16.65 4.71 5.43
CA THR A 310 18.01 5.25 5.30
C THR A 310 19.01 4.53 6.21
N ASP A 311 20.30 4.57 5.87
CA ASP A 311 21.40 4.26 6.78
C ASP A 311 22.23 5.50 7.17
N GLY A 312 21.84 6.69 6.71
CA GLY A 312 22.57 7.93 6.93
C GLY A 312 21.80 9.19 6.53
N PRO A 313 21.80 9.59 5.25
CA PRO A 313 21.23 10.86 4.80
C PRO A 313 19.70 10.87 4.91
N ILE A 314 19.11 12.05 5.01
CA ILE A 314 17.67 12.25 4.82
C ILE A 314 17.41 12.98 3.52
N VAL A 315 16.44 12.46 2.76
CA VAL A 315 15.92 13.11 1.57
C VAL A 315 14.40 13.03 1.61
N ILE A 316 13.75 14.17 1.46
CA ILE A 316 12.31 14.29 1.44
C ILE A 316 11.90 15.07 0.20
N PHE A 317 10.69 14.86 -0.27
CA PHE A 317 10.14 15.72 -1.29
C PHE A 317 8.63 15.86 -1.16
N THR A 318 8.13 16.89 -1.83
CA THR A 318 6.70 17.16 -1.98
C THR A 318 6.36 17.35 -3.44
N ALA A 319 5.13 16.99 -3.82
CA ALA A 319 4.54 17.33 -5.10
C ALA A 319 3.38 18.28 -4.85
N ASN A 320 3.52 19.54 -5.27
CA ASN A 320 2.71 20.67 -4.81
C ASN A 320 2.77 20.78 -3.27
N SER A 321 1.71 20.39 -2.58
CA SER A 321 1.64 20.33 -1.11
C SER A 321 1.54 18.91 -0.56
N HIS A 322 1.59 17.89 -1.43
CA HIS A 322 1.46 16.49 -1.05
C HIS A 322 2.81 15.90 -0.67
N ILE A 323 2.82 15.04 0.35
CA ILE A 323 4.01 14.35 0.85
C ILE A 323 4.06 12.90 0.35
N ILE A 324 5.20 12.23 0.52
CA ILE A 324 5.36 10.79 0.25
C ILE A 324 4.26 9.98 0.93
N GLY A 325 3.76 8.94 0.26
CA GLY A 325 2.60 8.15 0.68
C GLY A 325 1.26 8.64 0.10
N GLU A 326 1.16 9.94 -0.21
CA GLU A 326 -0.10 10.53 -0.68
C GLU A 326 -0.35 10.33 -2.18
N SER A 327 -1.62 10.50 -2.57
CA SER A 327 -2.03 10.57 -3.96
C SER A 327 -2.91 11.77 -4.23
N PHE A 328 -2.78 12.36 -5.41
CA PHE A 328 -3.59 13.51 -5.82
C PHE A 328 -3.86 13.48 -7.33
N ASN A 329 -4.88 14.24 -7.72
CA ASN A 329 -5.28 14.39 -9.11
C ASN A 329 -4.78 15.71 -9.67
N VAL A 330 -4.40 15.70 -10.94
CA VAL A 330 -3.85 16.83 -11.70
C VAL A 330 -4.62 16.91 -13.00
N SER A 331 -5.03 18.11 -13.41
CA SER A 331 -5.68 18.27 -14.71
C SER A 331 -4.69 17.89 -15.81
N GLU A 332 -5.16 17.20 -16.84
CA GLU A 332 -4.30 16.83 -17.97
C GLU A 332 -3.60 18.06 -18.57
N GLY A 333 -2.27 18.01 -18.65
CA GLY A 333 -1.42 19.10 -19.14
C GLY A 333 -0.95 20.10 -18.07
N ASP A 334 -1.49 20.07 -16.86
CA ASP A 334 -0.99 20.91 -15.76
C ASP A 334 0.38 20.43 -15.29
N THR A 335 1.21 21.38 -14.84
CA THR A 335 2.50 21.09 -14.23
C THR A 335 2.35 20.95 -12.71
N ILE A 336 3.12 20.04 -12.13
CA ILE A 336 3.29 19.93 -10.68
C ILE A 336 4.64 20.50 -10.27
N LEU A 337 4.69 21.06 -9.08
CA LEU A 337 5.92 21.55 -8.46
C LEU A 337 6.51 20.47 -7.55
N LEU A 338 7.70 19.97 -7.87
CA LEU A 338 8.41 19.02 -7.02
C LEU A 338 9.47 19.77 -6.22
N ASN A 339 9.36 19.76 -4.89
CA ASN A 339 10.33 20.37 -3.99
C ASN A 339 11.05 19.28 -3.19
N ILE A 340 12.35 19.13 -3.45
CA ILE A 340 13.25 18.15 -2.85
C ILE A 340 14.10 18.86 -1.80
N SER A 341 14.25 18.26 -0.63
CA SER A 341 15.14 18.75 0.43
C SER A 341 15.95 17.60 1.02
N TRP A 342 17.23 17.84 1.28
CA TRP A 342 18.10 16.83 1.88
C TRP A 342 18.96 17.40 3.00
N ASN A 343 19.37 16.52 3.91
CA ASN A 343 20.30 16.82 4.98
C ASN A 343 21.16 15.60 5.31
N SER A 344 22.38 15.83 5.75
CA SER A 344 23.38 14.84 6.14
C SER A 344 24.32 15.45 7.18
N THR A 345 25.23 14.65 7.74
CA THR A 345 26.27 15.08 8.67
C THR A 345 27.63 14.63 8.14
N ASN A 346 28.73 15.13 8.72
CA ASN A 346 30.06 14.66 8.35
C ASN A 346 30.24 13.14 8.56
N GLU A 347 29.53 12.56 9.55
CA GLU A 347 29.53 11.12 9.80
C GLU A 347 28.95 10.32 8.63
N PHE A 348 27.91 10.83 7.96
CA PHE A 348 27.27 10.18 6.83
C PHE A 348 27.70 10.75 5.47
N GLY A 349 28.56 11.77 5.48
CA GLY A 349 29.14 12.36 4.28
C GLY A 349 28.25 13.33 3.50
N ASN A 350 28.84 13.94 2.47
CA ASN A 350 28.10 14.79 1.53
C ASN A 350 27.11 13.95 0.72
N VAL A 351 25.91 14.47 0.49
CA VAL A 351 24.97 13.91 -0.49
C VAL A 351 25.53 14.17 -1.88
N THR A 352 25.95 13.09 -2.55
CA THR A 352 26.63 13.13 -3.85
C THR A 352 25.67 12.90 -5.01
N GLU A 353 24.56 12.23 -4.77
CA GLU A 353 23.58 11.86 -5.81
C GLU A 353 22.15 11.88 -5.24
N ILE A 354 21.22 12.44 -6.00
CA ILE A 354 19.77 12.31 -5.77
C ILE A 354 19.12 12.00 -7.11
N VAL A 355 18.47 10.84 -7.21
CA VAL A 355 17.75 10.39 -8.40
C VAL A 355 16.26 10.52 -8.13
N LEU A 356 15.61 11.43 -8.85
CA LEU A 356 14.16 11.49 -8.95
C LEU A 356 13.72 10.49 -10.02
N ILE A 357 12.88 9.56 -9.62
CA ILE A 357 12.36 8.47 -10.45
C ILE A 357 10.89 8.71 -10.69
N ARG A 358 10.46 8.61 -11.95
CA ARG A 358 9.06 8.70 -12.37
C ARG A 358 8.62 7.35 -12.92
N GLY A 359 7.56 6.77 -12.34
CA GLY A 359 6.99 5.49 -12.77
C GLY A 359 5.62 5.66 -13.40
N GLU A 360 5.40 5.11 -14.59
CA GLU A 360 4.09 5.12 -15.25
C GLU A 360 3.29 3.89 -14.82
N ILE A 361 2.04 4.06 -14.37
CA ILE A 361 1.21 2.95 -13.92
C ILE A 361 0.89 2.02 -15.10
N ASN A 362 1.12 0.72 -14.91
CA ASN A 362 1.16 -0.34 -15.93
C ASN A 362 2.23 -0.14 -17.00
N GLY A 363 3.28 0.63 -16.69
CA GLY A 363 4.42 0.92 -17.56
C GLY A 363 5.74 0.58 -16.87
N SER A 364 6.70 1.51 -16.94
CA SER A 364 8.04 1.36 -16.37
C SER A 364 8.48 2.61 -15.62
N GLU A 365 9.55 2.49 -14.85
CA GLU A 365 10.25 3.62 -14.24
C GLU A 365 11.28 4.22 -15.20
N ILE A 366 11.48 5.54 -15.06
CA ILE A 366 12.60 6.27 -15.66
C ILE A 366 13.25 7.19 -14.64
N ASN A 367 14.54 7.47 -14.81
CA ASN A 367 15.24 8.51 -14.08
C ASN A 367 14.84 9.88 -14.67
N GLU A 368 13.85 10.53 -14.07
CA GLU A 368 13.32 11.83 -14.49
C GLU A 368 14.39 12.92 -14.32
N THR A 369 15.15 12.90 -13.22
CA THR A 369 16.20 13.87 -12.93
C THR A 369 17.27 13.26 -12.04
N ILE A 370 18.53 13.58 -12.31
CA ILE A 370 19.68 13.21 -11.47
C ILE A 370 20.36 14.51 -11.02
N LEU A 371 20.47 14.69 -9.72
CA LEU A 371 21.17 15.81 -9.09
C LEU A 371 22.48 15.31 -8.50
N SER A 372 23.52 16.14 -8.57
CA SER A 372 24.82 15.87 -7.91
C SER A 372 25.19 17.02 -6.97
N PRO A 373 24.51 17.17 -5.81
CA PRO A 373 24.67 18.35 -4.96
C PRO A 373 26.09 18.51 -4.37
N ASN A 374 26.71 17.37 -4.01
CA ASN A 374 28.00 17.28 -3.34
C ASN A 374 28.12 18.23 -2.12
N ASN A 375 27.10 18.24 -1.27
CA ASN A 375 27.05 19.04 -0.05
C ASN A 375 26.24 18.30 1.03
N LEU A 376 26.31 18.77 2.28
CA LEU A 376 25.60 18.15 3.39
C LEU A 376 24.09 18.40 3.36
N SER A 377 23.64 19.56 2.86
CA SER A 377 22.23 19.92 2.87
C SER A 377 21.89 20.90 1.76
N GLY A 378 20.62 20.90 1.36
CA GLY A 378 20.10 21.83 0.38
C GLY A 378 18.65 21.54 0.01
N ASN A 379 18.16 22.32 -0.94
CA ASN A 379 16.86 22.14 -1.56
C ASN A 379 16.99 22.31 -3.08
N PHE A 380 16.08 21.68 -3.81
CA PHE A 380 15.98 21.78 -5.25
C PHE A 380 14.51 21.71 -5.66
N ILE A 381 14.13 22.59 -6.58
CA ILE A 381 12.76 22.69 -7.08
C ILE A 381 12.78 22.43 -8.59
N LEU A 382 11.89 21.56 -9.05
CA LEU A 382 11.65 21.35 -10.47
C LEU A 382 10.15 21.23 -10.74
N THR A 383 9.78 21.20 -12.02
CA THR A 383 8.41 20.95 -12.45
C THR A 383 8.36 19.68 -13.29
N SER A 384 7.27 18.93 -13.20
CA SER A 384 6.99 17.79 -14.08
C SER A 384 5.54 17.86 -14.55
N THR A 385 5.21 17.22 -15.66
CA THR A 385 3.84 17.11 -16.17
C THR A 385 3.41 15.65 -16.01
N PRO A 386 2.63 15.31 -14.97
CA PRO A 386 2.31 13.93 -14.67
C PRO A 386 1.33 13.35 -15.71
N ASN A 387 1.52 12.07 -16.03
CA ASN A 387 0.54 11.29 -16.77
C ASN A 387 0.36 9.95 -16.06
N ASN A 388 -0.66 9.84 -15.20
CA ASN A 388 -0.98 8.64 -14.42
C ASN A 388 0.27 7.94 -13.85
N THR A 389 0.99 8.66 -12.98
CA THR A 389 2.37 8.34 -12.61
C THR A 389 2.57 8.41 -11.10
N TYR A 390 3.70 7.89 -10.61
CA TYR A 390 4.23 8.22 -9.30
C TYR A 390 5.64 8.76 -9.41
N TYR A 391 6.06 9.50 -8.38
CA TYR A 391 7.42 9.96 -8.20
C TYR A 391 7.99 9.35 -6.93
N ARG A 392 9.27 8.95 -6.94
CA ARG A 392 10.03 8.56 -5.76
C ARG A 392 11.49 9.02 -5.90
N ILE A 393 12.22 8.98 -4.79
CA ILE A 393 13.62 9.41 -4.74
C ILE A 393 14.50 8.32 -4.14
N GLU A 394 15.66 8.13 -4.76
CA GLU A 394 16.83 7.48 -4.19
C GLU A 394 17.94 8.52 -4.01
N ALA A 395 18.63 8.52 -2.87
CA ALA A 395 19.76 9.40 -2.63
C ALA A 395 20.97 8.62 -2.10
N ARG A 396 22.16 9.15 -2.39
CA ARG A 396 23.43 8.60 -1.92
C ARG A 396 24.30 9.69 -1.31
N SER A 397 24.98 9.34 -0.22
CA SER A 397 26.10 10.11 0.32
C SER A 397 27.33 9.23 0.49
N ILE A 398 28.50 9.87 0.57
CA ILE A 398 29.79 9.17 0.75
C ILE A 398 30.48 9.76 1.96
N ASP A 399 30.67 8.94 3.00
CA ASP A 399 31.34 9.35 4.23
C ASP A 399 32.87 9.44 4.08
N SER A 400 33.56 9.86 5.14
CA SER A 400 35.02 10.05 5.13
C SER A 400 35.81 8.77 4.89
N GLU A 401 35.21 7.61 5.10
CA GLU A 401 35.83 6.29 4.85
C GLU A 401 35.55 5.79 3.43
N GLY A 402 34.78 6.54 2.65
CA GLY A 402 34.36 6.15 1.30
C GLY A 402 33.18 5.18 1.29
N ILE A 403 32.51 4.97 2.43
CA ILE A 403 31.33 4.11 2.50
C ILE A 403 30.14 4.87 1.92
N VAL A 404 29.44 4.21 1.02
CA VAL A 404 28.21 4.72 0.42
C VAL A 404 27.05 4.53 1.40
N ARG A 405 26.39 5.64 1.75
CA ARG A 405 25.13 5.69 2.49
C ARG A 405 23.99 5.98 1.54
N ARG A 406 22.79 5.55 1.87
CA ARG A 406 21.61 5.54 0.98
C ARG A 406 20.36 5.99 1.71
N ALA A 407 19.43 6.53 0.94
CA ALA A 407 18.08 6.82 1.38
C ALA A 407 17.07 6.55 0.26
N TYR A 408 15.91 6.02 0.62
CA TYR A 408 14.84 5.64 -0.30
C TYR A 408 13.50 6.14 0.23
N THR A 409 12.73 6.80 -0.62
CA THR A 409 11.43 7.36 -0.24
C THR A 409 10.28 6.50 -0.78
N ASN A 410 9.18 6.47 -0.03
CA ASN A 410 7.90 6.04 -0.57
C ASN A 410 7.41 7.00 -1.67
N PRO A 411 6.51 6.56 -2.57
CA PRO A 411 6.12 7.33 -3.73
C PRO A 411 5.08 8.41 -3.40
N ILE A 412 4.98 9.41 -4.26
CA ILE A 412 3.79 10.28 -4.36
C ILE A 412 3.10 9.96 -5.69
N TRP A 413 1.82 9.59 -5.65
CA TRP A 413 1.05 9.28 -6.87
C TRP A 413 0.35 10.53 -7.41
N ALA A 414 0.57 10.84 -8.67
CA ALA A 414 -0.05 11.94 -9.39
C ALA A 414 -0.86 11.40 -10.59
N TYR A 415 -2.18 11.43 -10.45
CA TYR A 415 -3.09 10.94 -11.49
C TYR A 415 -3.55 12.07 -12.39
N ALA A 416 -3.38 11.91 -13.70
CA ALA A 416 -4.00 12.82 -14.66
C ALA A 416 -5.50 12.50 -14.72
N GLU A 417 -6.35 13.42 -14.28
CA GLU A 417 -7.78 13.29 -14.58
C GLU A 417 -8.02 13.70 -16.04
N PRO A 418 -8.84 12.93 -16.79
CA PRO A 418 -9.29 13.39 -18.09
C PRO A 418 -9.97 14.74 -17.90
N VAL A 419 -9.63 15.72 -18.74
CA VAL A 419 -10.38 16.98 -18.79
C VAL A 419 -11.86 16.61 -18.89
N PRO A 420 -12.74 17.03 -17.97
CA PRO A 420 -14.14 16.63 -18.01
C PRO A 420 -14.68 16.93 -19.40
N GLU A 421 -15.05 15.87 -20.12
CA GLU A 421 -15.74 15.99 -21.39
C GLU A 421 -16.96 16.86 -21.08
N VAL A 422 -17.05 18.04 -21.69
CA VAL A 422 -18.25 18.86 -21.58
C VAL A 422 -19.36 17.97 -22.09
N GLU A 423 -20.18 17.45 -21.18
CA GLU A 423 -21.31 16.62 -21.49
C GLU A 423 -22.12 17.39 -22.53
N LYS A 424 -22.08 16.93 -23.78
CA LYS A 424 -22.96 17.45 -24.82
C LYS A 424 -24.35 17.07 -24.35
N ILE A 425 -25.02 17.99 -23.66
CA ILE A 425 -26.43 17.87 -23.35
C ILE A 425 -27.09 17.67 -24.72
N PRO A 426 -27.70 16.51 -24.99
CA PRO A 426 -28.51 16.37 -26.18
C PRO A 426 -29.66 17.36 -25.98
N MET A 427 -29.68 18.46 -26.74
CA MET A 427 -30.89 19.26 -26.85
C MET A 427 -31.98 18.31 -27.34
N ASP A 428 -32.95 18.05 -26.47
CA ASP A 428 -34.14 17.29 -26.80
C ASP A 428 -34.95 18.07 -27.86
N GLU A 429 -35.65 17.33 -28.73
CA GLU A 429 -36.51 17.95 -29.76
C GLU A 429 -37.59 18.88 -29.13
N ALA A 430 -37.83 18.76 -27.82
CA ALA A 430 -38.68 19.65 -27.05
C ALA A 430 -38.10 21.06 -26.85
N GLU A 431 -36.79 21.22 -26.65
CA GLU A 431 -36.13 22.54 -26.59
C GLU A 431 -36.05 23.20 -27.98
N LEU A 432 -35.81 22.41 -29.04
CA LEU A 432 -35.90 22.88 -30.43
C LEU A 432 -37.31 23.37 -30.79
N ALA A 433 -38.37 22.72 -30.27
CA ALA A 433 -39.75 23.16 -30.46
C ALA A 433 -40.10 24.43 -29.67
N LEU A 434 -39.41 24.71 -28.56
CA LEU A 434 -39.58 25.94 -27.79
C LEU A 434 -38.94 27.15 -28.49
N VAL A 435 -37.78 26.94 -29.14
CA VAL A 435 -37.10 27.96 -29.95
C VAL A 435 -37.85 28.21 -31.27
N ALA A 436 -38.34 27.17 -31.93
CA ALA A 436 -39.08 27.31 -33.20
C ALA A 436 -40.47 27.97 -33.07
N ARG A 437 -41.06 28.06 -31.86
CA ARG A 437 -42.33 28.78 -31.64
C ARG A 437 -42.19 30.30 -31.54
N PHE A 438 -40.96 30.84 -31.49
CA PHE A 438 -40.73 32.28 -31.52
C PHE A 438 -40.42 32.84 -32.92
N GLU A 439 -40.20 31.99 -33.94
CA GLU A 439 -39.94 32.41 -35.32
C GLU A 439 -41.22 32.56 -36.16
N ASN A 440 -42.25 33.23 -35.63
CA ASN A 440 -43.41 33.58 -36.46
C ASN A 440 -43.93 34.99 -36.25
N LYS A 441 -43.00 35.94 -36.14
CA LYS A 441 -43.18 37.32 -36.60
C LYS A 441 -41.86 38.07 -36.54
N TYR A 442 -41.53 38.74 -37.63
CA TYR A 442 -40.39 39.62 -37.89
C TYR A 442 -39.14 38.95 -38.48
N ASP A 443 -39.08 39.10 -39.79
CA ASP A 443 -37.95 38.84 -40.69
C ASP A 443 -36.83 39.85 -40.40
N TYR A 444 -35.79 39.41 -39.70
CA TYR A 444 -34.49 40.08 -39.69
C TYR A 444 -33.39 39.02 -39.74
N SER A 445 -32.66 39.01 -40.86
CA SER A 445 -31.46 38.19 -41.05
C SER A 445 -30.40 38.55 -39.98
N LEU A 446 -30.12 37.62 -39.06
CA LEU A 446 -28.98 37.71 -38.15
C LEU A 446 -27.68 37.54 -38.95
N LYS A 447 -26.95 38.64 -39.17
CA LYS A 447 -25.55 38.61 -39.58
C LYS A 447 -24.69 38.29 -38.35
N ASN A 448 -23.79 37.33 -38.51
CA ASN A 448 -22.79 36.91 -37.51
C ASN A 448 -22.08 38.11 -36.88
N LEU A 449 -22.19 38.26 -35.57
CA LEU A 449 -21.39 39.17 -34.74
C LEU A 449 -20.23 38.37 -34.16
N PHE A 450 -19.00 38.69 -34.56
CA PHE A 450 -17.77 38.22 -33.92
C PHE A 450 -17.26 39.32 -33.00
N PHE A 451 -16.91 38.98 -31.76
CA PHE A 451 -16.18 39.87 -30.85
C PHE A 451 -14.78 39.29 -30.63
N ASP A 452 -13.75 40.00 -31.10
CA ASP A 452 -12.35 39.72 -30.74
C ASP A 452 -11.99 40.57 -29.50
N GLY A 453 -11.82 39.92 -28.34
CA GLY A 453 -11.26 40.56 -27.14
C GLY A 453 -11.62 39.85 -25.84
N GLU A 454 -10.66 39.77 -24.90
CA GLU A 454 -10.87 39.18 -23.58
C GLU A 454 -11.97 39.90 -22.76
N PRO A 455 -12.76 39.16 -21.97
CA PRO A 455 -13.92 39.71 -21.27
C PRO A 455 -13.47 40.53 -20.05
N THR A 456 -13.46 41.85 -20.19
CA THR A 456 -13.40 42.75 -19.03
C THR A 456 -14.80 42.90 -18.40
N ALA A 457 -14.86 42.96 -17.07
CA ALA A 457 -16.07 42.83 -16.25
C ALA A 457 -17.09 43.99 -16.32
N THR A 458 -17.12 44.74 -17.43
CA THR A 458 -18.06 45.85 -17.64
C THR A 458 -18.66 45.72 -19.02
N CYS A 459 -19.94 45.33 -19.08
CA CYS A 459 -20.75 45.42 -20.29
C CYS A 459 -20.83 46.89 -20.72
N ASP A 460 -20.14 47.28 -21.80
CA ASP A 460 -20.33 48.59 -22.41
C ASP A 460 -21.67 48.57 -23.16
N ILE A 461 -22.67 49.26 -22.61
CA ILE A 461 -24.04 49.32 -23.14
C ILE A 461 -24.09 50.12 -24.45
N THR A 462 -23.06 50.91 -24.74
CA THR A 462 -23.03 51.80 -25.91
C THR A 462 -22.86 51.00 -27.21
N SER A 463 -21.96 50.01 -27.22
CA SER A 463 -21.69 49.14 -28.36
C SER A 463 -22.82 48.13 -28.64
N LEU A 464 -23.60 47.75 -27.62
CA LEU A 464 -24.78 46.88 -27.77
C LEU A 464 -25.99 47.61 -28.39
N ARG A 465 -26.13 48.91 -28.14
CA ARG A 465 -27.23 49.73 -28.72
C ARG A 465 -27.03 50.01 -30.20
N GLU A 466 -25.80 50.29 -30.62
CA GLU A 466 -25.47 50.60 -32.01
C GLU A 466 -25.58 49.37 -32.94
N ASN A 467 -25.21 48.18 -32.45
CA ASN A 467 -25.22 46.96 -33.26
C ASN A 467 -26.62 46.32 -33.42
N LEU A 468 -27.57 46.58 -32.51
CA LEU A 468 -28.91 45.97 -32.53
C LEU A 468 -30.02 46.90 -33.07
N ASN A 469 -29.69 48.14 -33.46
CA ASN A 469 -30.62 49.11 -34.04
C ASN A 469 -31.93 49.30 -33.22
N LEU A 470 -31.80 49.33 -31.89
CA LEU A 470 -32.92 49.42 -30.97
C LEU A 470 -33.38 50.88 -30.83
N ASN A 471 -34.63 51.17 -31.22
CA ASN A 471 -35.26 52.48 -30.99
C ASN A 471 -35.39 52.77 -29.47
N ASN A 472 -35.48 54.06 -29.12
CA ASN A 472 -35.45 54.72 -27.79
C ASN A 472 -36.41 54.22 -26.67
N LEU A 473 -36.99 53.03 -26.75
CA LEU A 473 -38.04 52.51 -25.86
C LEU A 473 -37.56 51.56 -24.74
N TRP A 474 -36.24 51.44 -24.51
CA TRP A 474 -35.68 50.51 -23.52
C TRP A 474 -34.70 51.22 -22.57
N GLN A 475 -35.13 51.53 -21.35
CA GLN A 475 -34.40 52.42 -20.45
C GLN A 475 -33.62 51.74 -19.30
N SER A 476 -33.75 50.43 -19.08
CA SER A 476 -33.00 49.77 -18.00
C SER A 476 -32.50 48.37 -18.40
N VAL A 477 -31.18 48.18 -18.34
CA VAL A 477 -30.52 46.87 -18.40
C VAL A 477 -30.04 46.55 -16.98
N LYS A 478 -30.42 45.37 -16.46
CA LYS A 478 -29.89 44.86 -15.19
C LYS A 478 -28.99 43.67 -15.50
N CYS A 479 -27.69 43.82 -15.27
CA CYS A 479 -26.73 42.72 -15.37
C CYS A 479 -26.51 42.16 -13.96
N GLU A 480 -26.92 40.93 -13.72
CA GLU A 480 -26.66 40.23 -12.46
C GLU A 480 -25.77 39.03 -12.73
N LYS A 481 -24.73 38.87 -11.90
CA LYS A 481 -23.81 37.74 -11.93
C LYS A 481 -24.40 36.64 -11.05
N MET A 482 -24.86 35.55 -11.66
CA MET A 482 -25.22 34.32 -10.93
C MET A 482 -24.06 33.32 -11.01
N ILE A 483 -23.71 32.74 -9.86
CA ILE A 483 -22.84 31.57 -9.77
C ILE A 483 -23.77 30.41 -9.40
N LEU A 484 -23.93 29.46 -10.31
CA LEU A 484 -24.56 28.16 -10.06
C LEU A 484 -23.50 27.10 -10.36
N ASP A 485 -23.21 26.24 -9.39
CA ASP A 485 -22.31 25.08 -9.50
C ASP A 485 -21.04 25.33 -10.34
N ASN A 486 -20.23 26.30 -9.89
CA ASN A 486 -18.92 26.66 -10.47
C ASN A 486 -18.91 27.10 -11.95
N LYS A 487 -20.06 27.42 -12.57
CA LYS A 487 -20.14 28.00 -13.92
C LYS A 487 -20.42 29.50 -13.88
N ARG A 488 -19.77 30.27 -14.78
CA ARG A 488 -20.00 31.70 -14.98
C ARG A 488 -21.05 31.90 -16.08
N LEU A 489 -22.22 32.41 -15.73
CA LEU A 489 -23.25 32.83 -16.68
C LEU A 489 -23.40 34.36 -16.65
N MET A 490 -23.41 34.99 -17.83
CA MET A 490 -23.83 36.37 -18.00
C MET A 490 -25.20 36.38 -18.68
N TRP A 491 -26.13 37.15 -18.13
CA TRP A 491 -27.39 37.45 -18.79
C TRP A 491 -27.66 38.95 -18.81
N ALA A 492 -28.42 39.41 -19.80
CA ALA A 492 -28.96 40.76 -19.84
C ALA A 492 -30.48 40.67 -19.94
N GLY A 493 -31.18 41.22 -18.94
CA GLY A 493 -32.63 41.33 -18.95
C GLY A 493 -33.06 42.69 -19.50
N PHE A 494 -33.98 42.69 -20.47
CA PHE A 494 -34.61 43.90 -21.00
C PHE A 494 -36.06 43.99 -20.52
N ASN A 495 -36.47 45.17 -20.07
CA ASN A 495 -37.82 45.40 -19.56
C ASN A 495 -38.53 46.47 -20.41
N ASN A 496 -39.66 46.11 -21.03
CA ASN A 496 -40.48 47.03 -21.80
C ASN A 496 -41.53 47.66 -20.88
N THR A 497 -41.43 48.96 -20.63
CA THR A 497 -42.28 49.64 -19.63
C THR A 497 -43.74 49.84 -20.05
N GLU A 498 -44.10 49.64 -21.33
CA GLU A 498 -45.49 49.77 -21.81
C GLU A 498 -46.26 48.44 -21.85
N THR A 499 -45.57 47.30 -21.96
CA THR A 499 -46.22 45.99 -22.15
C THR A 499 -45.96 44.99 -21.03
N ASN A 500 -45.13 45.31 -20.04
CA ASN A 500 -44.70 44.40 -18.96
C ASN A 500 -44.10 43.06 -19.44
N LYS A 501 -43.65 42.99 -20.70
CA LYS A 501 -42.99 41.81 -21.25
C LYS A 501 -41.48 41.87 -20.97
N LYS A 502 -40.94 40.77 -20.44
CA LYS A 502 -39.51 40.57 -20.20
C LYS A 502 -38.92 39.75 -21.34
N GLN A 503 -37.78 40.18 -21.87
CA GLN A 503 -36.95 39.39 -22.79
C GLN A 503 -35.59 39.12 -22.17
N ILE A 504 -35.13 37.87 -22.30
CA ILE A 504 -33.84 37.38 -21.84
C ILE A 504 -33.06 36.98 -23.08
N ILE A 505 -31.83 37.49 -23.22
CA ILE A 505 -30.88 37.06 -24.26
C ILE A 505 -29.73 36.38 -23.53
N LEU A 506 -29.45 35.14 -23.93
CA LEU A 506 -28.32 34.33 -23.45
C LEU A 506 -27.31 34.21 -24.59
N GLN A 507 -26.06 34.58 -24.33
CA GLN A 507 -24.95 34.30 -25.23
C GLN A 507 -24.16 33.11 -24.69
N ILE A 508 -23.94 32.11 -25.55
CA ILE A 508 -23.11 30.93 -25.28
C ILE A 508 -22.04 30.91 -26.37
N ASP A 509 -20.78 31.16 -25.99
CA ASP A 509 -19.66 31.06 -26.92
C ASP A 509 -19.13 29.62 -26.93
N ASN A 510 -19.33 28.89 -28.04
CA ASN A 510 -18.25 28.21 -28.76
C ASN A 510 -18.71 27.48 -30.04
N ILE A 511 -17.85 27.59 -31.05
CA ILE A 511 -17.94 27.11 -32.43
C ILE A 511 -17.32 25.72 -32.54
N LEU A 512 -17.96 24.78 -33.25
CA LEU A 512 -17.31 23.80 -34.12
C LEU A 512 -18.32 23.23 -35.13
N GLN A 513 -17.96 23.32 -36.42
CA GLN A 513 -18.74 22.86 -37.58
C GLN A 513 -18.88 21.33 -37.61
N TYR A 514 -20.09 20.83 -37.89
CA TYR A 514 -20.35 19.46 -38.33
C TYR A 514 -20.70 19.43 -39.82
N THR A 515 -20.09 18.50 -40.56
CA THR A 515 -20.61 17.99 -41.84
C THR A 515 -21.51 16.76 -41.58
N ASN A 516 -22.64 16.74 -42.29
CA ASN A 516 -23.75 15.79 -42.12
C ASN A 516 -23.40 14.33 -42.42
N ALA A 517 -23.92 13.41 -41.58
CA ALA A 517 -24.35 12.07 -41.99
C ALA A 517 -25.45 11.52 -41.04
N THR A 518 -26.69 11.60 -41.53
CA THR A 518 -27.90 10.76 -41.32
C THR A 518 -28.05 9.83 -40.09
N GLN A 519 -29.11 10.13 -39.31
CA GLN A 519 -30.15 9.26 -38.72
C GLN A 519 -29.93 7.72 -38.67
N ASN A 520 -29.99 7.13 -37.46
CA ASN A 520 -31.13 6.31 -37.02
C ASN A 520 -30.98 5.80 -35.56
N THR A 521 -31.95 6.21 -34.73
CA THR A 521 -32.66 5.46 -33.67
C THR A 521 -31.92 4.40 -32.82
N LEU A 522 -31.82 4.72 -31.53
CA LEU A 522 -31.87 3.77 -30.42
C LEU A 522 -33.19 2.99 -30.45
N GLN A 523 -33.11 1.67 -30.61
CA GLN A 523 -34.10 0.72 -30.13
C GLN A 523 -33.38 -0.57 -29.74
N ASP A 524 -33.44 -0.90 -28.45
CA ASP A 524 -33.00 -2.20 -27.91
C ASP A 524 -33.63 -3.34 -28.70
N SER A 525 -32.82 -4.11 -29.43
CA SER A 525 -33.21 -5.44 -29.92
C SER A 525 -31.98 -6.27 -30.30
N TRP A 526 -31.81 -7.41 -29.63
CA TRP A 526 -30.97 -8.48 -30.15
C TRP A 526 -31.65 -9.05 -31.39
N LYS A 527 -30.94 -9.15 -32.52
CA LYS A 527 -31.40 -9.89 -33.70
C LYS A 527 -30.66 -11.21 -33.77
N SER A 528 -31.38 -12.32 -33.55
CA SER A 528 -30.86 -13.68 -33.72
C SER A 528 -31.44 -14.32 -34.99
N LYS A 529 -30.61 -14.98 -35.80
CA LYS A 529 -31.06 -15.75 -36.97
C LYS A 529 -30.54 -17.19 -36.85
N TYR A 530 -31.45 -18.16 -36.99
CA TYR A 530 -31.11 -19.59 -37.01
C TYR A 530 -30.31 -19.92 -38.27
N ALA A 531 -29.12 -20.51 -38.13
CA ALA A 531 -28.20 -20.75 -39.25
C ALA A 531 -28.17 -22.22 -39.74
N GLY A 532 -28.95 -23.13 -39.13
CA GLY A 532 -29.08 -24.53 -39.55
C GLY A 532 -28.29 -25.54 -38.69
N THR A 533 -28.62 -26.83 -38.84
CA THR A 533 -27.98 -27.96 -38.12
C THR A 533 -26.75 -28.48 -38.86
N GLY A 534 -25.60 -28.56 -38.18
CA GLY A 534 -24.37 -29.19 -38.67
C GLY A 534 -24.34 -30.71 -38.47
N SER A 535 -23.47 -31.42 -39.20
CA SER A 535 -23.47 -32.90 -39.30
C SER A 535 -23.35 -33.66 -37.97
N THR A 536 -24.12 -34.73 -37.82
CA THR A 536 -24.00 -35.70 -36.72
C THR A 536 -22.73 -36.56 -36.84
N ARG A 537 -21.80 -36.41 -35.89
CA ARG A 537 -20.80 -37.45 -35.56
C ARG A 537 -20.94 -37.80 -34.08
N GLY A 538 -21.47 -38.98 -33.78
CA GLY A 538 -21.80 -39.38 -32.40
C GLY A 538 -23.07 -38.72 -31.87
N ASN A 539 -23.47 -39.08 -30.64
CA ASN A 539 -24.76 -38.74 -29.98
C ASN A 539 -24.96 -37.24 -29.64
N TYR A 540 -24.40 -36.34 -30.44
CA TYR A 540 -24.43 -34.91 -30.21
C TYR A 540 -25.01 -34.17 -31.43
N ILE A 541 -26.03 -33.33 -31.18
CA ILE A 541 -26.60 -32.40 -32.16
C ILE A 541 -25.90 -31.06 -31.96
N ASN A 542 -25.32 -30.51 -33.03
CA ASN A 542 -24.68 -29.19 -33.01
C ASN A 542 -25.55 -28.18 -33.77
N THR A 543 -25.88 -27.08 -33.10
CA THR A 543 -26.78 -26.03 -33.59
C THR A 543 -26.04 -24.70 -33.55
N ASN A 544 -25.97 -24.01 -34.70
CA ASN A 544 -25.24 -22.76 -34.81
C ASN A 544 -26.22 -21.58 -34.88
N TRP A 545 -25.96 -20.56 -34.07
CA TRP A 545 -26.70 -19.31 -34.04
C TRP A 545 -25.77 -18.15 -34.39
N ILE A 546 -26.31 -17.16 -35.09
CA ILE A 546 -25.61 -15.91 -35.36
C ILE A 546 -26.39 -14.78 -34.68
N ALA A 547 -25.69 -14.00 -33.87
CA ALA A 547 -26.21 -12.83 -33.18
C ALA A 547 -25.36 -11.60 -33.50
N GLU A 548 -25.99 -10.44 -33.66
CA GLU A 548 -25.28 -9.19 -33.91
C GLU A 548 -25.63 -8.17 -32.82
N LYS A 549 -24.61 -7.49 -32.28
CA LYS A 549 -24.77 -6.38 -31.33
C LYS A 549 -23.75 -5.28 -31.63
N ASN A 550 -24.22 -4.04 -31.77
CA ASN A 550 -23.40 -2.86 -32.08
C ASN A 550 -22.45 -3.08 -33.28
N GLY A 551 -22.94 -3.69 -34.35
CA GLY A 551 -22.16 -3.96 -35.58
C GLY A 551 -21.16 -5.12 -35.48
N THR A 552 -21.08 -5.81 -34.33
CA THR A 552 -20.23 -6.99 -34.15
C THR A 552 -21.05 -8.27 -34.25
N ILE A 553 -20.59 -9.20 -35.11
CA ILE A 553 -21.23 -10.50 -35.35
C ILE A 553 -20.60 -11.57 -34.46
N PHE A 554 -21.44 -12.29 -33.73
CA PHE A 554 -21.09 -13.40 -32.84
C PHE A 554 -21.67 -14.69 -33.40
N GLU A 555 -20.85 -15.74 -33.43
CA GLU A 555 -21.28 -17.10 -33.73
C GLU A 555 -21.35 -17.89 -32.42
N ILE A 556 -22.49 -18.52 -32.16
CA ILE A 556 -22.78 -19.27 -30.94
C ILE A 556 -23.05 -20.72 -31.36
N ASN A 557 -22.27 -21.66 -30.85
CA ASN A 557 -22.44 -23.08 -31.12
C ASN A 557 -23.02 -23.77 -29.89
N GLU A 558 -24.13 -24.47 -30.09
CA GLU A 558 -24.87 -25.20 -29.06
C GLU A 558 -24.78 -26.70 -29.35
N ILE A 559 -24.17 -27.45 -28.43
CA ILE A 559 -24.02 -28.91 -28.55
C ILE A 559 -24.94 -29.59 -27.53
N THR A 560 -25.91 -30.38 -27.99
CA THR A 560 -26.84 -31.13 -27.14
C THR A 560 -26.61 -32.64 -27.27
N ASN A 561 -26.54 -33.37 -26.15
CA ASN A 561 -26.38 -34.83 -26.12
C ASN A 561 -27.75 -35.52 -26.13
N SER A 562 -27.96 -36.48 -27.04
CA SER A 562 -29.18 -37.28 -27.10
C SER A 562 -28.87 -38.74 -26.72
N ASN A 563 -29.03 -39.07 -25.44
CA ASN A 563 -29.13 -40.43 -24.89
C ASN A 563 -30.02 -40.33 -23.64
N ASP A 564 -30.97 -41.19 -23.33
CA ASP A 564 -31.73 -42.21 -24.03
C ASP A 564 -32.93 -42.49 -23.08
N CYS A 565 -34.17 -42.43 -23.56
CA CYS A 565 -35.36 -42.82 -22.79
C CYS A 565 -35.93 -44.08 -23.45
N SER A 566 -35.32 -45.22 -23.16
CA SER A 566 -35.81 -46.52 -23.59
C SER A 566 -35.79 -47.50 -22.41
N GLY A 567 -36.97 -47.77 -21.84
CA GLY A 567 -37.16 -48.86 -20.88
C GLY A 567 -37.93 -48.49 -19.60
N TRP A 568 -39.26 -48.59 -19.68
CA TRP A 568 -40.19 -48.96 -18.60
C TRP A 568 -39.95 -48.44 -17.15
N GLY A 569 -40.77 -47.46 -16.75
CA GLY A 569 -41.33 -47.42 -15.39
C GLY A 569 -40.81 -46.35 -14.43
N GLY A 570 -41.26 -45.09 -14.62
CA GLY A 570 -41.40 -44.10 -13.54
C GLY A 570 -40.12 -43.36 -13.11
N CYS A 571 -39.88 -42.18 -13.69
CA CYS A 571 -38.91 -41.22 -13.16
C CYS A 571 -39.64 -39.88 -12.86
N PRO A 572 -39.65 -39.37 -11.62
CA PRO A 572 -40.18 -38.05 -11.31
C PRO A 572 -39.28 -36.96 -11.91
N ARG A 573 -39.90 -36.00 -12.59
CA ARG A 573 -39.29 -34.80 -13.18
C ARG A 573 -38.38 -34.11 -12.16
N TYR A 574 -37.11 -33.92 -12.48
CA TYR A 574 -36.25 -32.78 -12.11
C TYR A 574 -34.78 -33.12 -12.45
N PHE A 575 -34.31 -32.96 -13.68
CA PHE A 575 -32.86 -32.80 -13.93
C PHE A 575 -32.60 -31.93 -15.16
N GLY A 576 -31.61 -31.04 -15.01
CA GLY A 576 -31.34 -29.89 -15.86
C GLY A 576 -30.65 -30.22 -17.18
N THR A 577 -30.87 -29.31 -18.13
CA THR A 577 -30.25 -29.26 -19.45
C THR A 577 -28.76 -28.90 -19.34
N TYR A 578 -27.89 -29.61 -20.04
CA TYR A 578 -26.48 -29.24 -20.19
C TYR A 578 -26.37 -28.09 -21.19
N LEU A 579 -25.80 -26.95 -20.77
CA LEU A 579 -25.56 -25.79 -21.62
C LEU A 579 -24.07 -25.51 -21.67
N ILE A 580 -23.48 -25.69 -22.86
CA ILE A 580 -22.11 -25.26 -23.16
C ILE A 580 -22.24 -24.10 -24.15
N HIS A 581 -21.83 -22.90 -23.75
CA HIS A 581 -21.74 -21.75 -24.66
C HIS A 581 -20.27 -21.47 -24.98
N GLY A 582 -19.90 -21.58 -26.25
CA GLY A 582 -18.68 -20.98 -26.77
C GLY A 582 -19.03 -19.70 -27.53
N PHE A 583 -18.34 -18.60 -27.22
CA PHE A 583 -18.48 -17.34 -27.97
C PHE A 583 -17.25 -17.12 -28.83
N ARG A 584 -17.45 -16.89 -30.13
CA ARG A 584 -16.38 -16.52 -31.05
C ARG A 584 -16.71 -15.20 -31.74
N LYS A 585 -15.77 -14.25 -31.68
CA LYS A 585 -15.80 -13.04 -32.50
C LYS A 585 -15.29 -13.39 -33.90
N TYR A 586 -16.04 -13.02 -34.94
CA TYR A 586 -15.70 -13.38 -36.32
C TYR A 586 -14.42 -12.63 -36.77
N GLY A 587 -13.38 -13.38 -37.19
CA GLY A 587 -12.17 -12.80 -37.80
C GLY A 587 -10.91 -12.71 -36.92
N GLU A 588 -10.93 -13.13 -35.66
CA GLU A 588 -9.74 -13.13 -34.78
C GLU A 588 -9.43 -14.55 -34.26
N ASN A 589 -8.13 -14.87 -34.08
CA ASN A 589 -7.68 -16.09 -33.42
C ASN A 589 -7.74 -15.89 -31.90
N THR A 590 -8.67 -16.54 -31.20
CA THR A 590 -8.73 -16.52 -29.74
C THR A 590 -9.19 -17.86 -29.17
N THR A 591 -8.56 -18.26 -28.07
CA THR A 591 -8.76 -19.47 -27.28
C THR A 591 -10.21 -19.59 -26.78
N VAL A 592 -10.80 -20.78 -26.93
CA VAL A 592 -12.17 -21.12 -26.50
C VAL A 592 -12.15 -21.57 -25.03
N TYR A 593 -12.99 -20.98 -24.19
CA TYR A 593 -13.22 -21.44 -22.81
C TYR A 593 -14.47 -22.32 -22.76
N TYR A 594 -14.38 -23.45 -22.04
CA TYR A 594 -15.50 -24.35 -21.77
C TYR A 594 -15.84 -24.29 -20.29
N SER A 595 -17.13 -24.21 -19.95
CA SER A 595 -17.61 -24.44 -18.58
C SER A 595 -18.30 -25.81 -18.51
N TYR A 596 -17.97 -26.58 -17.46
CA TYR A 596 -18.55 -27.90 -17.20
C TYR A 596 -19.29 -27.85 -15.86
N TRP A 597 -20.56 -28.27 -15.84
CA TRP A 597 -21.33 -28.42 -14.61
C TRP A 597 -22.06 -29.77 -14.66
N GLY A 598 -21.72 -30.67 -13.75
CA GLY A 598 -22.39 -31.96 -13.59
C GLY A 598 -22.49 -32.33 -12.11
N PRO A 599 -23.58 -32.97 -11.65
CA PRO A 599 -23.67 -33.51 -10.31
C PRO A 599 -23.08 -34.92 -10.35
N ASP A 600 -21.79 -35.05 -10.01
CA ASP A 600 -21.27 -36.13 -9.16
C ASP A 600 -19.74 -36.01 -8.98
N ARG A 601 -19.34 -36.14 -7.72
CA ARG A 601 -17.98 -36.22 -7.13
C ARG A 601 -16.79 -36.03 -8.09
N ILE A 602 -16.26 -34.82 -8.09
CA ILE A 602 -14.87 -34.52 -8.47
C ILE A 602 -14.22 -33.83 -7.26
N SER A 603 -13.03 -34.29 -6.87
CA SER A 603 -12.24 -33.70 -5.78
C SER A 603 -11.90 -32.24 -6.10
N PHE A 604 -12.24 -31.34 -5.18
CA PHE A 604 -11.89 -29.91 -5.22
C PHE A 604 -10.38 -29.71 -5.07
N ARG A 605 -9.59 -29.98 -6.12
CA ARG A 605 -8.18 -29.58 -6.16
C ARG A 605 -7.75 -28.74 -7.34
N ASP A 606 -8.50 -28.63 -8.44
CA ASP A 606 -7.95 -27.97 -9.64
C ASP A 606 -8.97 -27.17 -10.47
N ILE A 607 -9.67 -26.19 -9.89
CA ILE A 607 -10.26 -25.06 -10.66
C ILE A 607 -10.20 -23.80 -9.79
N HIS A 608 -9.35 -22.84 -10.16
CA HIS A 608 -9.28 -21.51 -9.55
C HIS A 608 -9.80 -20.47 -10.55
N ASP A 609 -10.95 -19.89 -10.22
CA ASP A 609 -11.57 -18.66 -10.77
C ASP A 609 -12.10 -18.65 -12.22
N VAL A 610 -13.29 -18.05 -12.38
CA VAL A 610 -13.92 -17.72 -13.68
C VAL A 610 -14.06 -16.20 -13.77
N TYR A 611 -13.48 -15.59 -14.81
CA TYR A 611 -13.49 -14.15 -15.03
C TYR A 611 -14.42 -13.77 -16.19
N LEU A 612 -15.21 -12.70 -16.02
CA LEU A 612 -15.91 -12.04 -17.12
C LEU A 612 -15.10 -10.79 -17.53
N LYS A 613 -14.69 -10.74 -18.79
CA LYS A 613 -13.96 -9.62 -19.38
C LYS A 613 -14.92 -8.82 -20.27
N PHE A 614 -15.07 -7.52 -19.99
CA PHE A 614 -15.84 -6.59 -20.81
C PHE A 614 -14.96 -5.35 -21.06
N ASP A 615 -14.78 -4.96 -22.32
CA ASP A 615 -13.93 -3.83 -22.74
C ASP A 615 -12.59 -3.73 -21.98
N ASN A 616 -11.82 -4.82 -21.98
CA ASN A 616 -10.48 -4.88 -21.37
C ASN A 616 -10.38 -4.54 -19.88
N LYS A 617 -11.49 -4.45 -19.13
CA LYS A 617 -11.48 -4.41 -17.67
C LYS A 617 -11.92 -5.76 -17.08
N ILE A 618 -11.18 -6.21 -16.05
CA ILE A 618 -11.56 -7.33 -15.20
C ILE A 618 -12.50 -6.78 -14.11
N ILE A 619 -13.70 -7.34 -13.99
CA ILE A 619 -14.62 -7.00 -12.91
C ILE A 619 -14.58 -8.17 -11.90
N TYR A 620 -14.30 -7.84 -10.64
CA TYR A 620 -14.07 -8.64 -9.41
C TYR A 620 -14.56 -10.11 -9.32
N PRO A 621 -13.94 -10.94 -8.46
CA PRO A 621 -14.37 -12.32 -8.22
C PRO A 621 -15.75 -12.39 -7.55
N ILE A 622 -16.64 -13.24 -8.09
CA ILE A 622 -17.92 -13.57 -7.47
C ILE A 622 -17.67 -14.67 -6.43
N THR A 623 -17.45 -14.31 -5.17
CA THR A 623 -17.44 -15.28 -4.07
C THR A 623 -18.75 -15.24 -3.28
N ASN A 624 -19.38 -16.41 -3.19
CA ASN A 624 -20.49 -16.80 -2.31
C ASN A 624 -21.85 -16.08 -2.43
N GLY A 625 -22.80 -16.77 -3.10
CA GLY A 625 -24.17 -16.89 -2.57
C GLY A 625 -25.26 -15.95 -3.10
N TYR A 626 -25.06 -15.26 -4.22
CA TYR A 626 -26.09 -14.41 -4.83
C TYR A 626 -26.50 -14.93 -6.22
N ILE A 627 -27.80 -14.96 -6.50
CA ILE A 627 -28.34 -15.22 -7.84
C ILE A 627 -28.94 -13.93 -8.38
N LEU A 628 -28.56 -13.55 -9.59
CA LEU A 628 -29.16 -12.47 -10.35
C LEU A 628 -30.56 -12.91 -10.81
N ASN A 629 -31.62 -12.22 -10.40
CA ASN A 629 -32.92 -12.46 -11.02
C ASN A 629 -33.00 -11.71 -12.37
N THR A 630 -34.03 -12.00 -13.17
CA THR A 630 -34.27 -11.39 -14.50
C THR A 630 -34.47 -9.87 -14.50
N LYS A 631 -34.35 -9.21 -13.33
CA LYS A 631 -34.44 -7.76 -13.14
C LYS A 631 -33.20 -7.15 -12.46
N GLY A 632 -32.11 -7.90 -12.25
CA GLY A 632 -30.82 -7.33 -11.84
C GLY A 632 -30.67 -6.93 -10.37
N ILE A 633 -31.45 -7.50 -9.44
CA ILE A 633 -31.34 -7.20 -7.99
C ILE A 633 -30.74 -8.40 -7.24
N PHE A 634 -29.75 -8.15 -6.37
CA PHE A 634 -29.09 -9.15 -5.52
C PHE A 634 -29.95 -9.50 -4.28
N GLN A 635 -30.21 -10.79 -4.04
CA GLN A 635 -30.82 -11.29 -2.81
C GLN A 635 -30.00 -12.43 -2.18
N LYS A 636 -29.82 -12.37 -0.85
CA LYS A 636 -29.10 -13.36 -0.04
C LYS A 636 -29.99 -14.57 0.25
N LYS A 637 -29.52 -15.79 -0.01
CA LYS A 637 -30.23 -17.04 0.34
C LYS A 637 -29.61 -17.66 1.60
N THR A 638 -30.40 -17.83 2.66
CA THR A 638 -29.96 -18.49 3.91
C THR A 638 -30.36 -19.97 3.88
N TYR A 639 -29.42 -20.88 4.15
CA TYR A 639 -29.71 -22.31 4.37
C TYR A 639 -29.64 -22.61 5.87
N ASN A 640 -30.71 -23.20 6.42
CA ASN A 640 -30.70 -23.77 7.76
C ASN A 640 -30.29 -25.24 7.66
N TYR A 641 -29.21 -25.63 8.35
CA TYR A 641 -28.75 -27.01 8.45
C TYR A 641 -29.19 -27.63 9.79
N ASN A 642 -29.76 -28.83 9.74
CA ASN A 642 -30.26 -29.58 10.89
C ASN A 642 -29.34 -30.79 11.13
N PRO A 643 -28.66 -30.93 12.29
CA PRO A 643 -27.68 -31.99 12.48
C PRO A 643 -28.31 -33.21 13.14
N SER A 644 -28.61 -34.24 12.34
CA SER A 644 -28.92 -35.57 12.90
C SER A 644 -28.63 -36.67 11.88
N SER A 645 -27.43 -37.24 11.93
CA SER A 645 -27.14 -38.68 11.73
C SER A 645 -25.66 -38.91 11.46
N PHE A 646 -25.17 -40.08 11.90
CA PHE A 646 -23.81 -40.65 11.80
C PHE A 646 -22.85 -40.21 12.93
N GLY A 647 -22.48 -41.03 13.92
CA GLY A 647 -22.57 -42.48 14.07
C GLY A 647 -21.19 -42.99 14.49
N PHE A 648 -20.99 -43.16 15.80
CA PHE A 648 -19.75 -43.67 16.40
C PHE A 648 -19.44 -45.10 15.90
N GLY A 649 -18.19 -45.31 15.49
CA GLY A 649 -17.58 -46.63 15.32
C GLY A 649 -16.19 -46.60 15.94
N ALA A 650 -16.09 -47.04 17.19
CA ALA A 650 -14.83 -47.38 17.83
C ALA A 650 -14.49 -48.82 17.47
N ASP A 651 -13.27 -49.05 16.98
CA ASP A 651 -12.51 -50.28 17.24
C ASP A 651 -11.08 -50.18 16.70
N GLY A 652 -10.14 -50.75 17.46
CA GLY A 652 -8.86 -51.20 16.93
C GLY A 652 -7.63 -50.44 17.41
N GLY A 653 -7.19 -50.71 18.64
CA GLY A 653 -5.88 -50.32 19.11
C GLY A 653 -4.75 -51.06 18.39
N TYR A 654 -3.64 -50.35 18.19
CA TYR A 654 -2.29 -50.89 18.13
C TYR A 654 -1.36 -49.88 18.79
N GLY A 655 -0.73 -50.29 19.88
CA GLY A 655 0.34 -49.54 20.52
C GLY A 655 1.63 -49.67 19.72
N PHE A 656 2.44 -48.61 19.75
CA PHE A 656 3.89 -48.72 19.57
C PHE A 656 4.60 -47.86 20.61
N SER A 657 5.69 -48.45 21.07
CA SER A 657 6.60 -48.12 22.15
C SER A 657 7.46 -46.87 21.94
N ASP A 658 7.91 -46.36 23.09
CA ASP A 658 9.08 -45.53 23.35
C ASP A 658 10.36 -45.82 22.53
N SER A 659 11.26 -44.83 22.59
CA SER A 659 12.67 -44.72 22.15
C SER A 659 12.80 -43.83 20.91
N THR A 660 13.57 -42.75 20.85
CA THR A 660 14.83 -42.28 21.47
C THR A 660 14.85 -40.73 21.33
N GLY A 661 15.46 -39.90 22.18
CA GLY A 661 16.85 -39.93 22.62
C GLY A 661 17.76 -39.16 21.66
N CYS A 662 17.80 -37.82 21.78
CA CYS A 662 18.91 -36.87 21.58
C CYS A 662 18.36 -35.46 21.37
#